data_AF-A0A8B8C9M5-F1
#
_entry.id   AF-A0A8B8C9M5-F1
#
_cell.length_a   1.000
_cell.length_b   1.000
_cell.length_c   1.000
_cell.angle_alpha   90.00
_cell.angle_beta   90.00
_cell.angle_gamma   90.00
#
_symmetry.space_group_name_H-M   'P 1'
#
loop_
_entity.id
_entity.type
_entity.pdbx_description
1 polymer ?
#
loop_
_entity_poly.entity_id
_entity_poly.type
_entity_poly.pdbx_seq_one_letter_code
_entity_poly.pdbx_strand_id
1 'polypeptide(L)'
;MMSPITYLLYTIGFSIAIVNGCFSSAFGTNCKSPCPTNCKNSMCNIWNGECYSCNSRFYGNKCEAIRPTNCRNHVCDKQDGTCSSCISGFFGNECDMHCPEHCESYTCNKQSGACLSCRPGYFGSTCDSVCSQNCRDNTCDMQIGTCSSCKLGYFGNKCKFTCPVNCGESTCDMQLGTCSTCKPGFHGFKCEFPCRTNCRTCHMTEGTCLLCKLEFYGKNCEINCPLHCKNGMCNMINGTCSSCEVQYFGNNCEFPCPTNCIDSTCHRHMGTCSACKPGFYGNKCDLPCSLHCTDHTCLMTNGNCHACELHYYGNKCEFLCPSNCIDSTCHRQIGTCSACKPGFYRNKCDLACPLHCMNKSCHMQNGTCFSCKPGLYGSKCEFSCLPSCETCHMQDGLCLSCKLPFYGGKCDIPCPTNCLKCDIQTGNCLSCQIGLHGNKCDAPCPNNCKDNICYTQDGRCKSCDSGWNGSKCETNCAAGWFGLGCVQQCSRHCKQGLSCNRVYGLCDNDCSDEWNGTVCGIEKVGTFEYRNVSQSTTYPGRVYDARYAVDKDVTTCARTEVIGTTSADKSVWWRMDLGVMSIVQRVNILFKNYDGYEMRQRGRFAGFSIYVSNNDSIKDSTRCYLSGTDLPPLNFTTQCFGIGRFVIYHNERLHYVTYPAGFETTNVHTELCEVSVHGCVHSVDCDVCPANCQNNMCDLKNGICLSCKSGFMGPFCTRSLYTIAL
;
A
#
# COMPACT_ATOMS: atom_id res chain seq x y z
N MET A 1 -32.80 99.27 129.27
CA MET A 1 -33.81 99.62 130.29
C MET A 1 -33.11 100.36 131.41
N MET A 2 -33.67 101.50 131.88
CA MET A 2 -33.27 102.28 133.09
C MET A 2 -31.84 102.91 133.04
N SER A 3 -31.54 104.20 133.29
CA SER A 3 -32.17 105.34 134.04
C SER A 3 -32.17 105.19 135.57
N PRO A 4 -32.12 106.25 136.43
CA PRO A 4 -31.52 107.61 136.35
C PRO A 4 -30.53 107.91 137.54
N ILE A 5 -29.73 109.02 137.62
CA ILE A 5 -30.00 110.39 138.18
C ILE A 5 -30.83 110.41 139.51
N THR A 6 -30.62 111.19 140.60
CA THR A 6 -30.02 112.54 140.87
C THR A 6 -29.75 112.80 142.40
N TYR A 7 -28.97 113.85 142.79
CA TYR A 7 -29.15 114.86 143.92
C TYR A 7 -27.92 115.13 144.85
N LEU A 8 -27.77 116.26 145.60
CA LEU A 8 -27.71 117.74 145.34
C LEU A 8 -27.36 118.49 146.67
N LEU A 9 -26.92 119.77 146.62
CA LEU A 9 -26.79 120.81 147.71
C LEU A 9 -25.45 120.83 148.53
N TYR A 10 -24.58 121.87 148.46
CA TYR A 10 -24.59 123.26 149.03
C TYR A 10 -24.20 123.30 150.55
N THR A 11 -23.37 124.19 151.15
CA THR A 11 -23.00 125.62 150.93
C THR A 11 -21.55 126.04 151.36
N ILE A 12 -20.89 126.89 150.54
CA ILE A 12 -20.24 128.22 150.82
C ILE A 12 -19.15 128.43 151.94
N GLY A 13 -17.99 129.05 151.59
CA GLY A 13 -17.13 129.82 152.53
C GLY A 13 -15.66 130.15 152.11
N PHE A 14 -15.38 131.39 151.67
CA PHE A 14 -14.10 131.95 151.14
C PHE A 14 -12.81 131.91 152.03
N SER A 15 -11.61 131.79 151.42
CA SER A 15 -10.47 132.77 151.44
C SER A 15 -9.14 132.23 150.81
N ILE A 16 -8.11 133.08 150.60
CA ILE A 16 -6.94 132.91 149.68
C ILE A 16 -5.57 132.77 150.41
N ALA A 17 -4.59 131.99 149.87
CA ALA A 17 -3.15 132.37 149.59
C ALA A 17 -1.98 131.34 149.84
N ILE A 18 -0.97 131.35 148.92
CA ILE A 18 0.50 130.98 148.98
C ILE A 18 0.99 129.49 148.87
N VAL A 19 2.23 129.29 148.34
CA VAL A 19 2.88 128.07 147.76
C VAL A 19 4.25 127.73 148.41
N ASN A 20 4.73 126.46 148.34
CA ASN A 20 6.12 126.00 148.57
C ASN A 20 6.47 124.68 147.79
N GLY A 21 7.76 124.32 147.59
CA GLY A 21 8.21 123.13 146.82
C GLY A 21 9.63 122.56 147.17
N CYS A 22 10.03 121.40 146.59
CA CYS A 22 11.13 120.53 147.06
C CYS A 22 12.42 120.44 146.17
N PHE A 23 13.50 119.85 146.73
CA PHE A 23 14.81 119.61 146.09
C PHE A 23 15.00 118.22 145.42
N SER A 24 15.97 118.14 144.50
CA SER A 24 16.04 117.24 143.33
C SER A 24 16.58 115.81 143.50
N SER A 25 16.49 115.20 144.68
CA SER A 25 16.92 113.79 144.90
C SER A 25 15.88 112.89 145.57
N ALA A 26 14.65 113.38 145.70
CA ALA A 26 13.49 112.62 146.17
C ALA A 26 12.24 112.99 145.36
N PHE A 27 11.28 112.07 145.30
CA PHE A 27 10.03 112.20 144.54
C PHE A 27 8.80 111.98 145.44
N GLY A 28 7.63 112.35 144.93
CA GLY A 28 6.33 112.22 145.62
C GLY A 28 5.93 113.43 146.45
N THR A 29 4.65 113.49 146.85
CA THR A 29 3.96 114.70 147.36
C THR A 29 4.56 115.36 148.61
N ASN A 30 5.25 114.59 149.46
CA ASN A 30 5.99 115.08 150.63
C ASN A 30 7.50 114.86 150.52
N CYS A 31 8.01 114.50 149.33
CA CYS A 31 9.43 114.45 148.98
C CYS A 31 10.29 113.53 149.88
N LYS A 32 9.71 112.41 150.33
CA LYS A 32 10.36 111.43 151.23
C LYS A 32 10.88 110.16 150.52
N SER A 33 10.55 109.93 149.25
CA SER A 33 10.93 108.71 148.52
C SER A 33 12.17 108.96 147.64
N PRO A 34 13.30 108.27 147.86
CA PRO A 34 14.48 108.40 147.00
C PRO A 34 14.27 107.68 145.65
N CYS A 35 14.96 108.16 144.60
CA CYS A 35 14.89 107.58 143.25
C CYS A 35 15.41 106.12 143.16
N PRO A 36 14.90 105.29 142.23
CA PRO A 36 15.37 103.91 142.03
C PRO A 36 16.89 103.79 141.81
N THR A 37 17.51 102.79 142.43
CA THR A 37 18.98 102.64 142.51
C THR A 37 19.68 102.45 141.16
N ASN A 38 19.00 101.86 140.18
CA ASN A 38 19.55 101.62 138.84
C ASN A 38 19.29 102.79 137.86
N CYS A 39 18.61 103.86 138.30
CA CYS A 39 18.58 105.12 137.56
C CYS A 39 19.99 105.70 137.48
N LYS A 40 20.45 106.01 136.27
CA LYS A 40 21.76 106.62 136.06
C LYS A 40 21.84 107.97 136.78
N ASN A 41 22.90 108.18 137.55
CA ASN A 41 23.13 109.34 138.41
C ASN A 41 22.01 109.62 139.44
N SER A 42 21.20 108.61 139.80
CA SER A 42 20.06 108.74 140.73
C SER A 42 19.03 109.80 140.34
N MET A 43 18.99 110.23 139.07
CA MET A 43 17.99 111.17 138.56
C MET A 43 16.74 110.43 138.10
N CYS A 44 15.63 110.68 138.78
CA CYS A 44 14.31 110.22 138.38
C CYS A 44 13.32 111.40 138.33
N ASN A 45 12.20 111.19 137.63
CA ASN A 45 11.12 112.17 137.54
C ASN A 45 10.47 112.37 138.93
N ILE A 46 10.42 113.63 139.39
CA ILE A 46 9.97 114.04 140.73
C ILE A 46 8.51 113.70 141.07
N TRP A 47 7.68 113.36 140.08
CA TRP A 47 6.28 113.01 140.28
C TRP A 47 6.01 111.50 140.36
N ASN A 48 6.67 110.69 139.52
CA ASN A 48 6.37 109.27 139.36
C ASN A 48 7.56 108.30 139.56
N GLY A 49 8.77 108.82 139.76
CA GLY A 49 9.97 108.02 140.06
C GLY A 49 10.60 107.32 138.86
N GLU A 50 10.20 107.62 137.62
CA GLU A 50 10.79 106.99 136.41
C GLU A 50 12.22 107.47 136.14
N CYS A 51 13.09 106.56 135.71
CA CYS A 51 14.49 106.84 135.43
C CYS A 51 14.64 107.47 134.03
N TYR A 52 15.35 108.61 133.93
CA TYR A 52 15.68 109.18 132.61
C TYR A 52 16.64 108.30 131.78
N SER A 53 17.45 107.45 132.43
CA SER A 53 18.22 106.41 131.76
C SER A 53 18.72 105.33 132.73
N CYS A 54 19.01 104.14 132.21
CA CYS A 54 19.45 102.97 132.98
C CYS A 54 20.96 102.73 132.93
N ASN A 55 21.48 102.11 133.99
CA ASN A 55 22.82 101.51 133.98
C ASN A 55 22.90 100.34 132.98
N SER A 56 24.09 100.09 132.42
CA SER A 56 24.33 99.38 131.15
C SER A 56 24.07 97.85 131.11
N ARG A 57 23.27 97.31 132.05
CA ARG A 57 22.73 95.94 132.01
C ARG A 57 21.21 95.85 132.14
N PHE A 58 20.54 96.97 132.45
CA PHE A 58 19.11 97.02 132.71
C PHE A 58 18.35 97.80 131.64
N TYR A 59 17.08 97.45 131.44
CA TYR A 59 16.15 98.13 130.53
C TYR A 59 14.78 98.34 131.20
N GLY A 60 13.90 99.09 130.53
CA GLY A 60 12.57 99.47 131.05
C GLY A 60 12.57 100.71 131.94
N ASN A 61 11.41 101.34 132.12
CA ASN A 61 11.26 102.73 132.60
C ASN A 61 11.76 103.00 134.04
N LYS A 62 11.94 101.95 134.84
CA LYS A 62 12.53 102.01 136.20
C LYS A 62 13.86 101.23 136.33
N CYS A 63 14.37 100.70 135.22
CA CYS A 63 15.64 100.00 135.14
C CYS A 63 15.70 98.71 135.99
N GLU A 64 14.64 97.91 135.92
CA GLU A 64 14.42 96.72 136.75
C GLU A 64 14.74 95.40 136.00
N ALA A 65 14.60 95.35 134.67
CA ALA A 65 14.73 94.13 133.86
C ALA A 65 16.12 93.95 133.21
N ILE A 66 16.59 92.70 133.04
CA ILE A 66 17.91 92.35 132.48
C ILE A 66 17.78 91.98 131.00
N ARG A 67 18.67 92.53 130.14
CA ARG A 67 18.62 92.37 128.67
C ARG A 67 18.66 90.90 128.19
N PRO A 68 17.88 90.48 127.16
CA PRO A 68 17.86 89.10 126.66
C PRO A 68 19.20 88.61 126.09
N THR A 69 19.49 87.33 126.27
CA THR A 69 20.80 86.73 125.93
C THR A 69 20.94 86.32 124.47
N ASN A 70 19.87 85.85 123.83
CA ASN A 70 19.88 85.31 122.46
C ASN A 70 19.74 86.38 121.36
N CYS A 71 19.65 87.66 121.74
CA CYS A 71 19.83 88.77 120.81
C CYS A 71 21.22 88.73 120.18
N ARG A 72 21.28 88.70 118.85
CA ARG A 72 22.55 88.73 118.11
C ARG A 72 23.35 90.00 118.49
N ASN A 73 24.62 89.83 118.81
CA ASN A 73 25.53 90.88 119.32
C ASN A 73 25.08 91.56 120.63
N HIS A 74 24.12 90.99 121.38
CA HIS A 74 23.57 91.55 122.63
C HIS A 74 22.97 92.97 122.48
N VAL A 75 22.49 93.30 121.27
CA VAL A 75 21.79 94.56 120.98
C VAL A 75 20.28 94.32 121.05
N CYS A 76 19.66 94.94 122.05
CA CYS A 76 18.22 95.00 122.23
C CYS A 76 17.76 96.45 122.43
N ASP A 77 16.47 96.71 122.25
CA ASP A 77 15.87 97.99 122.61
C ASP A 77 16.01 98.27 124.13
N LYS A 78 16.06 99.55 124.52
CA LYS A 78 16.29 99.99 125.90
C LYS A 78 14.99 100.23 126.69
N GLN A 79 13.85 100.30 126.02
CA GLN A 79 12.53 100.43 126.64
C GLN A 79 11.86 99.07 126.77
N ASP A 80 11.80 98.26 125.70
CA ASP A 80 11.05 97.00 125.67
C ASP A 80 11.90 95.71 125.60
N GLY A 81 13.20 95.80 125.31
CA GLY A 81 14.09 94.64 125.27
C GLY A 81 14.09 93.84 123.96
N THR A 82 13.38 94.29 122.92
CA THR A 82 13.29 93.59 121.62
C THR A 82 14.66 93.45 120.94
N CYS A 83 14.99 92.24 120.48
CA CYS A 83 16.21 91.96 119.72
C CYS A 83 16.11 92.44 118.26
N SER A 84 17.17 93.06 117.73
CA SER A 84 17.23 93.42 116.30
C SER A 84 17.24 92.19 115.39
N SER A 85 18.00 91.15 115.75
CA SER A 85 18.07 89.85 115.07
C SER A 85 18.44 88.73 116.05
N CYS A 86 18.12 87.48 115.70
CA CYS A 86 18.37 86.31 116.51
C CYS A 86 19.65 85.57 116.09
N ILE A 87 20.17 84.75 117.00
CA ILE A 87 21.15 83.70 116.69
C ILE A 87 20.42 82.58 115.90
N SER A 88 21.12 81.93 114.97
CA SER A 88 20.53 80.87 114.14
C SER A 88 19.95 79.73 114.99
N GLY A 89 18.83 79.16 114.55
CA GLY A 89 18.05 78.19 115.33
C GLY A 89 17.02 78.81 116.29
N PHE A 90 17.00 80.14 116.42
CA PHE A 90 16.02 80.88 117.24
C PHE A 90 15.25 81.94 116.45
N PHE A 91 14.00 82.17 116.83
CA PHE A 91 13.09 83.19 116.29
C PHE A 91 12.22 83.81 117.40
N GLY A 92 11.42 84.82 117.05
CA GLY A 92 10.66 85.66 117.98
C GLY A 92 11.31 87.03 118.24
N ASN A 93 10.62 87.87 119.02
CA ASN A 93 11.05 89.24 119.29
C ASN A 93 12.20 89.31 120.31
N GLU A 94 12.18 88.44 121.32
CA GLU A 94 13.25 88.27 122.34
C GLU A 94 14.21 87.10 122.00
N CYS A 95 13.94 86.38 120.89
CA CYS A 95 14.74 85.28 120.35
C CYS A 95 14.79 84.00 121.21
N ASP A 96 13.66 83.62 121.83
CA ASP A 96 13.56 82.47 122.74
C ASP A 96 12.87 81.23 122.15
N MET A 97 12.30 81.30 120.93
CA MET A 97 11.60 80.17 120.30
C MET A 97 12.49 79.46 119.29
N HIS A 98 12.46 78.12 119.23
CA HIS A 98 13.29 77.32 118.32
C HIS A 98 12.69 77.13 116.93
N CYS A 99 13.52 77.20 115.88
CA CYS A 99 13.10 76.85 114.50
C CYS A 99 12.72 75.36 114.35
N PRO A 100 11.74 75.00 113.48
CA PRO A 100 11.34 73.62 113.24
C PRO A 100 12.48 72.69 112.80
N GLU A 101 12.44 71.43 113.24
CA GLU A 101 13.56 70.48 113.10
C GLU A 101 13.86 70.09 111.64
N HIS A 102 12.81 70.00 110.81
CA HIS A 102 12.91 69.61 109.40
C HIS A 102 13.12 70.80 108.44
N CYS A 103 13.27 72.02 108.95
CA CYS A 103 13.89 73.12 108.20
C CYS A 103 15.32 72.75 107.81
N GLU A 104 15.76 73.16 106.63
CA GLU A 104 17.15 73.03 106.23
C GLU A 104 18.05 73.94 107.07
N SER A 105 19.14 73.37 107.60
CA SER A 105 20.10 74.05 108.49
C SER A 105 19.48 74.77 109.70
N TYR A 106 18.28 74.37 110.16
CA TYR A 106 17.52 75.05 111.22
C TYR A 106 17.27 76.55 110.97
N THR A 107 17.15 76.94 109.69
CA THR A 107 16.94 78.34 109.30
C THR A 107 15.45 78.61 109.08
N CYS A 108 14.87 79.46 109.92
CA CYS A 108 13.48 79.89 109.83
C CYS A 108 13.33 81.41 109.86
N ASN A 109 12.16 81.91 109.44
CA ASN A 109 11.85 83.34 109.46
C ASN A 109 11.77 83.87 110.90
N LYS A 110 12.48 84.99 111.18
CA LYS A 110 12.56 85.62 112.52
C LYS A 110 11.19 85.86 113.17
N GLN A 111 10.16 86.21 112.40
CA GLN A 111 8.84 86.54 112.93
C GLN A 111 7.87 85.35 112.90
N SER A 112 7.82 84.59 111.80
CA SER A 112 6.79 83.56 111.61
C SER A 112 7.23 82.12 111.93
N GLY A 113 8.52 81.86 112.11
CA GLY A 113 9.03 80.50 112.33
C GLY A 113 8.97 79.57 111.10
N ALA A 114 8.47 80.04 109.96
CA ALA A 114 8.38 79.26 108.72
C ALA A 114 9.77 78.91 108.17
N CYS A 115 9.94 77.69 107.65
CA CYS A 115 11.19 77.24 107.04
C CYS A 115 11.44 77.95 105.70
N LEU A 116 12.70 78.24 105.39
CA LEU A 116 13.09 78.74 104.06
C LEU A 116 13.19 77.62 103.01
N SER A 117 13.54 76.40 103.45
CA SER A 117 13.53 75.18 102.65
C SER A 117 13.36 73.95 103.54
N CYS A 118 12.81 72.88 102.96
CA CYS A 118 12.60 71.59 103.63
C CYS A 118 13.67 70.56 103.28
N ARG A 119 14.00 69.69 104.24
CA ARG A 119 14.82 68.49 103.95
C ARG A 119 14.10 67.58 102.93
N PRO A 120 14.81 66.88 102.03
CA PRO A 120 14.19 66.02 101.03
C PRO A 120 13.22 64.99 101.61
N GLY A 121 12.08 64.80 100.94
CA GLY A 121 10.99 63.95 101.41
C GLY A 121 9.93 64.65 102.26
N TYR A 122 10.15 65.92 102.62
CA TYR A 122 9.22 66.74 103.41
C TYR A 122 8.75 67.99 102.63
N PHE A 123 7.51 68.42 102.89
CA PHE A 123 6.88 69.60 102.28
C PHE A 123 5.95 70.33 103.28
N GLY A 124 5.51 71.53 102.92
CA GLY A 124 4.70 72.43 103.76
C GLY A 124 5.54 73.52 104.44
N SER A 125 4.90 74.60 104.93
CA SER A 125 5.56 75.81 105.45
C SER A 125 6.42 75.61 106.71
N THR A 126 6.21 74.51 107.43
CA THR A 126 7.00 74.06 108.59
C THR A 126 7.74 72.74 108.32
N CYS A 127 7.62 72.18 107.11
CA CYS A 127 8.24 70.94 106.66
C CYS A 127 7.81 69.66 107.42
N ASP A 128 6.56 69.61 107.90
CA ASP A 128 6.04 68.46 108.66
C ASP A 128 5.36 67.37 107.79
N SER A 129 5.01 67.66 106.53
CA SER A 129 4.26 66.71 105.68
C SER A 129 5.18 65.87 104.81
N VAL A 130 4.93 64.56 104.71
CA VAL A 130 5.80 63.61 103.98
C VAL A 130 5.34 63.37 102.54
N CYS A 131 6.29 63.37 101.59
CA CYS A 131 6.04 63.08 100.17
C CYS A 131 5.44 61.67 99.94
N SER A 132 4.66 61.50 98.86
CA SER A 132 4.13 60.19 98.45
C SER A 132 5.27 59.21 98.15
N GLN A 133 5.24 58.03 98.78
CA GLN A 133 6.24 56.97 98.55
C GLN A 133 6.27 56.47 97.10
N ASN A 134 5.27 56.79 96.29
CA ASN A 134 5.21 56.43 94.87
C ASN A 134 5.74 57.54 93.94
N CYS A 135 6.09 58.73 94.47
CA CYS A 135 6.94 59.66 93.75
C CYS A 135 8.29 58.98 93.46
N ARG A 136 8.85 59.23 92.27
CA ARG A 136 10.23 58.85 91.97
C ARG A 136 11.18 59.56 92.95
N ASP A 137 12.15 58.81 93.47
CA ASP A 137 13.16 59.27 94.42
C ASP A 137 12.59 59.99 95.67
N ASN A 138 11.34 59.67 96.03
CA ASN A 138 10.54 60.31 97.09
C ASN A 138 10.50 61.85 97.03
N THR A 139 10.76 62.43 95.87
CA THR A 139 10.86 63.88 95.68
C THR A 139 9.50 64.44 95.28
N CYS A 140 9.03 65.47 95.97
CA CYS A 140 7.79 66.16 95.69
C CYS A 140 7.92 67.67 95.86
N ASP A 141 7.00 68.42 95.25
CA ASP A 141 6.93 69.88 95.37
C ASP A 141 6.82 70.34 96.83
N MET A 142 7.66 71.30 97.22
CA MET A 142 7.83 71.78 98.60
C MET A 142 6.58 72.46 99.19
N GLN A 143 5.64 72.93 98.37
CA GLN A 143 4.41 73.58 98.83
C GLN A 143 3.20 72.65 98.80
N ILE A 144 3.00 71.90 97.71
CA ILE A 144 1.76 71.14 97.47
C ILE A 144 1.92 69.61 97.42
N GLY A 145 3.16 69.10 97.47
CA GLY A 145 3.45 67.67 97.53
C GLY A 145 3.11 66.91 96.24
N THR A 146 3.31 67.54 95.08
CA THR A 146 3.12 66.95 93.74
C THR A 146 4.39 66.24 93.29
N CYS A 147 4.29 65.02 92.74
CA CYS A 147 5.44 64.28 92.22
C CYS A 147 5.82 64.79 90.82
N SER A 148 7.12 64.90 90.51
CA SER A 148 7.60 65.18 89.15
C SER A 148 7.49 63.96 88.22
N SER A 149 7.60 62.76 88.77
CA SER A 149 7.35 61.49 88.08
C SER A 149 6.97 60.38 89.05
N CYS A 150 6.35 59.31 88.54
CA CYS A 150 5.90 58.16 89.33
C CYS A 150 6.81 56.94 89.18
N LYS A 151 6.80 56.07 90.19
CA LYS A 151 7.35 54.71 90.08
C LYS A 151 6.54 53.88 89.07
N LEU A 152 7.18 52.90 88.43
CA LEU A 152 6.55 52.03 87.42
C LEU A 152 5.24 51.41 87.93
N GLY A 153 4.23 51.34 87.06
CA GLY A 153 2.89 50.86 87.39
C GLY A 153 1.99 51.87 88.11
N TYR A 154 2.44 53.11 88.39
CA TYR A 154 1.63 54.16 89.03
C TYR A 154 1.50 55.43 88.17
N PHE A 155 0.35 56.10 88.29
CA PHE A 155 0.04 57.37 87.60
C PHE A 155 -0.76 58.36 88.47
N GLY A 156 -0.93 59.58 87.94
CA GLY A 156 -1.55 60.74 88.57
C GLY A 156 -0.57 61.60 89.37
N ASN A 157 -0.93 62.87 89.61
CA ASN A 157 -0.04 63.91 90.15
C ASN A 157 0.58 63.63 91.55
N LYS A 158 0.05 62.65 92.30
CA LYS A 158 0.61 62.15 93.57
C LYS A 158 0.91 60.64 93.55
N CYS A 159 0.95 60.05 92.34
CA CYS A 159 1.25 58.65 92.05
C CYS A 159 0.40 57.64 92.85
N LYS A 160 -0.91 57.89 92.90
CA LYS A 160 -1.86 57.12 93.72
C LYS A 160 -2.56 55.99 92.95
N PHE A 161 -2.73 56.12 91.63
CA PHE A 161 -3.49 55.17 90.82
C PHE A 161 -2.56 54.16 90.14
N THR A 162 -3.01 52.92 89.93
CA THR A 162 -2.24 51.87 89.27
C THR A 162 -2.57 51.77 87.78
N CYS A 163 -1.57 51.53 86.92
CA CYS A 163 -1.77 51.35 85.48
C CYS A 163 -2.71 50.16 85.15
N PRO A 164 -3.47 50.21 84.04
CA PRO A 164 -4.32 49.10 83.60
C PRO A 164 -3.56 47.77 83.44
N VAL A 165 -4.20 46.67 83.89
CA VAL A 165 -3.58 45.32 84.00
C VAL A 165 -3.08 44.77 82.66
N ASN A 166 -3.68 45.20 81.55
CA ASN A 166 -3.38 44.72 80.20
C ASN A 166 -2.39 45.61 79.42
N CYS A 167 -1.89 46.70 80.00
CA CYS A 167 -0.78 47.45 79.40
C CYS A 167 0.48 46.54 79.27
N GLY A 168 1.24 46.72 78.19
CA GLY A 168 2.57 46.15 78.04
C GLY A 168 3.52 46.69 79.10
N GLU A 169 4.26 45.77 79.73
CA GLU A 169 5.25 46.06 80.79
C GLU A 169 4.72 46.93 81.96
N SER A 170 3.40 46.95 82.15
CA SER A 170 2.72 47.83 83.12
C SER A 170 3.06 49.33 82.97
N THR A 171 3.38 49.76 81.74
CA THR A 171 3.65 51.18 81.41
C THR A 171 2.37 51.89 80.97
N CYS A 172 2.09 53.06 81.56
CA CYS A 172 0.96 53.91 81.19
C CYS A 172 1.30 55.40 81.33
N ASP A 173 0.54 56.25 80.64
CA ASP A 173 0.69 57.71 80.69
C ASP A 173 0.49 58.27 82.11
N MET A 174 1.36 59.21 82.50
CA MET A 174 1.41 59.73 83.87
C MET A 174 0.17 60.54 84.28
N GLN A 175 -0.56 61.13 83.33
CA GLN A 175 -1.75 61.95 83.61
C GLN A 175 -3.05 61.17 83.36
N LEU A 176 -3.13 60.42 82.26
CA LEU A 176 -4.36 59.82 81.75
C LEU A 176 -4.46 58.30 81.96
N GLY A 177 -3.35 57.63 82.29
CA GLY A 177 -3.31 56.17 82.49
C GLY A 177 -3.47 55.35 81.20
N THR A 178 -3.28 55.97 80.03
CA THR A 178 -3.34 55.34 78.70
C THR A 178 -2.16 54.38 78.50
N CYS A 179 -2.38 53.17 77.99
CA CYS A 179 -1.30 52.22 77.71
C CYS A 179 -0.51 52.62 76.46
N SER A 180 0.82 52.44 76.50
CA SER A 180 1.70 52.62 75.33
C SER A 180 1.60 51.45 74.33
N THR A 181 1.40 50.25 74.86
CA THR A 181 1.25 48.98 74.15
C THR A 181 0.26 48.09 74.90
N CYS A 182 -0.38 47.14 74.21
CA CYS A 182 -1.24 46.13 74.83
C CYS A 182 -0.59 44.75 74.84
N LYS A 183 -0.91 43.94 75.86
CA LYS A 183 -0.60 42.50 75.85
C LYS A 183 -1.30 41.82 74.64
N PRO A 184 -0.68 40.80 74.02
CA PRO A 184 -1.26 40.12 72.86
C PRO A 184 -2.68 39.61 73.13
N GLY A 185 -3.59 39.87 72.21
CA GLY A 185 -5.01 39.52 72.36
C GLY A 185 -5.91 40.63 72.93
N PHE A 186 -5.38 41.83 73.22
CA PHE A 186 -6.17 42.98 73.69
C PHE A 186 -5.93 44.26 72.88
N HIS A 187 -6.94 45.14 72.83
CA HIS A 187 -6.92 46.44 72.18
C HIS A 187 -7.72 47.49 72.97
N GLY A 188 -7.70 48.75 72.49
CA GLY A 188 -8.28 49.93 73.15
C GLY A 188 -7.22 50.71 73.93
N PHE A 189 -7.51 51.99 74.22
CA PHE A 189 -6.57 52.92 74.86
C PHE A 189 -6.09 52.49 76.26
N LYS A 190 -6.84 51.62 76.94
CA LYS A 190 -6.46 50.99 78.21
C LYS A 190 -6.37 49.45 78.12
N CYS A 191 -6.31 48.91 76.90
CA CYS A 191 -6.24 47.48 76.61
C CYS A 191 -7.41 46.67 77.23
N GLU A 192 -8.60 47.24 77.16
CA GLU A 192 -9.81 46.77 77.85
C GLU A 192 -10.68 45.81 77.00
N PHE A 193 -10.47 45.76 75.68
CA PHE A 193 -11.23 44.90 74.77
C PHE A 193 -10.40 43.72 74.25
N PRO A 194 -10.90 42.48 74.24
CA PRO A 194 -10.22 41.36 73.61
C PRO A 194 -10.33 41.41 72.08
N CYS A 195 -9.31 40.91 71.37
CA CYS A 195 -9.39 40.67 69.92
C CYS A 195 -10.50 39.65 69.58
N ARG A 196 -11.03 39.70 68.35
CA ARG A 196 -12.05 38.75 67.85
C ARG A 196 -11.58 37.28 67.98
N THR A 197 -12.53 36.36 68.18
CA THR A 197 -12.30 34.95 68.53
C THR A 197 -11.30 34.20 67.64
N ASN A 198 -11.32 34.44 66.32
CA ASN A 198 -10.43 33.78 65.35
C ASN A 198 -9.20 34.62 64.97
N CYS A 199 -9.01 35.76 65.63
CA CYS A 199 -7.86 36.63 65.46
C CYS A 199 -6.75 36.26 66.47
N ARG A 200 -5.51 36.15 65.99
CA ARG A 200 -4.32 35.90 66.82
C ARG A 200 -3.73 37.19 67.39
N THR A 201 -3.74 38.26 66.59
CA THR A 201 -3.28 39.61 66.98
C THR A 201 -4.10 40.67 66.24
N CYS A 202 -4.60 41.67 66.95
CA CYS A 202 -5.37 42.78 66.37
C CYS A 202 -4.66 44.13 66.58
N HIS A 203 -5.05 45.13 65.78
CA HIS A 203 -4.52 46.48 65.84
C HIS A 203 -4.92 47.17 67.16
N MET A 204 -3.97 47.87 67.78
CA MET A 204 -4.07 48.32 69.17
C MET A 204 -5.23 49.30 69.44
N THR A 205 -5.61 50.12 68.47
CA THR A 205 -6.70 51.10 68.60
C THR A 205 -7.99 50.63 67.95
N GLU A 206 -7.90 50.11 66.73
CA GLU A 206 -9.07 49.78 65.89
C GLU A 206 -9.64 48.37 66.11
N GLY A 207 -8.89 47.46 66.74
CA GLY A 207 -9.29 46.05 66.88
C GLY A 207 -9.34 45.24 65.58
N THR A 208 -8.93 45.84 64.45
CA THR A 208 -8.82 45.19 63.13
C THR A 208 -7.83 44.02 63.18
N CYS A 209 -8.15 42.88 62.57
CA CYS A 209 -7.29 41.71 62.72
C CYS A 209 -6.06 41.78 61.80
N LEU A 210 -4.87 41.55 62.37
CA LEU A 210 -3.60 41.56 61.65
C LEU A 210 -3.13 40.15 61.27
N LEU A 211 -3.52 39.12 62.04
CA LEU A 211 -3.18 37.72 61.80
C LEU A 211 -4.34 36.82 62.21
N CYS A 212 -4.86 36.02 61.28
CA CYS A 212 -5.83 34.97 61.58
C CYS A 212 -5.18 33.75 62.27
N LYS A 213 -6.01 32.97 62.98
CA LYS A 213 -5.68 31.58 63.32
C LYS A 213 -5.65 30.74 62.03
N LEU A 214 -4.95 29.61 62.06
CA LEU A 214 -4.95 28.62 60.96
C LEU A 214 -6.40 28.22 60.64
N GLU A 215 -6.65 27.85 59.38
CA GLU A 215 -7.99 27.50 58.84
C GLU A 215 -8.97 28.67 58.66
N PHE A 216 -8.61 29.93 58.94
CA PHE A 216 -9.49 31.10 58.76
C PHE A 216 -8.88 32.23 57.91
N TYR A 217 -9.73 32.90 57.13
CA TYR A 217 -9.38 34.07 56.31
C TYR A 217 -10.50 35.14 56.27
N GLY A 218 -10.23 36.22 55.54
CA GLY A 218 -11.05 37.42 55.45
C GLY A 218 -10.57 38.49 56.44
N LYS A 219 -10.99 39.74 56.23
CA LYS A 219 -10.52 40.92 57.01
C LYS A 219 -10.64 40.79 58.54
N ASN A 220 -11.53 39.90 59.01
CA ASN A 220 -11.79 39.64 60.43
C ASN A 220 -11.64 38.14 60.81
N CYS A 221 -11.14 37.29 59.92
CA CYS A 221 -10.97 35.84 60.15
C CYS A 221 -12.30 35.09 60.37
N GLU A 222 -13.33 35.45 59.61
CA GLU A 222 -14.71 34.97 59.73
C GLU A 222 -15.04 33.82 58.77
N ILE A 223 -14.19 33.56 57.76
CA ILE A 223 -14.44 32.57 56.71
C ILE A 223 -13.44 31.41 56.86
N ASN A 224 -13.93 30.17 56.83
CA ASN A 224 -13.06 29.00 56.83
C ASN A 224 -12.29 28.90 55.51
N CYS A 225 -11.00 28.54 55.56
CA CYS A 225 -10.23 28.20 54.36
C CYS A 225 -10.93 27.09 53.53
N PRO A 226 -10.80 27.11 52.19
CA PRO A 226 -11.36 26.05 51.34
C PRO A 226 -10.95 24.64 51.78
N LEU A 227 -11.88 23.69 51.63
CA LEU A 227 -11.61 22.27 51.85
C LEU A 227 -10.46 21.83 50.94
N HIS A 228 -9.64 20.88 51.40
CA HIS A 228 -8.45 20.39 50.68
C HIS A 228 -7.33 21.42 50.44
N CYS A 229 -7.38 22.63 51.02
CA CYS A 229 -6.15 23.39 51.28
C CYS A 229 -5.25 22.56 52.21
N LYS A 230 -4.03 22.24 51.76
CA LYS A 230 -3.08 21.45 52.55
C LYS A 230 -2.78 22.12 53.89
N ASN A 231 -2.95 21.38 54.99
CA ASN A 231 -2.81 21.86 56.37
C ASN A 231 -3.66 23.11 56.70
N GLY A 232 -4.79 23.33 56.02
CA GLY A 232 -5.66 24.49 56.24
C GLY A 232 -5.01 25.84 55.89
N MET A 233 -3.96 25.85 55.07
CA MET A 233 -3.19 27.07 54.76
C MET A 233 -3.71 27.80 53.50
N CYS A 234 -4.60 28.77 53.71
CA CYS A 234 -5.05 29.70 52.68
C CYS A 234 -4.57 31.15 52.91
N ASN A 235 -4.60 31.96 51.86
CA ASN A 235 -4.25 33.37 51.91
C ASN A 235 -5.27 34.17 52.74
N MET A 236 -4.78 34.93 53.73
CA MET A 236 -5.60 35.65 54.71
C MET A 236 -6.61 36.64 54.11
N ILE A 237 -6.37 37.17 52.90
CA ILE A 237 -7.21 38.18 52.27
C ILE A 237 -8.26 37.53 51.36
N ASN A 238 -7.85 36.61 50.49
CA ASN A 238 -8.68 36.12 49.38
C ASN A 238 -9.00 34.61 49.42
N GLY A 239 -8.52 33.86 50.42
CA GLY A 239 -8.84 32.44 50.61
C GLY A 239 -8.13 31.47 49.66
N THR A 240 -7.28 31.95 48.75
CA THR A 240 -6.54 31.08 47.82
C THR A 240 -5.62 30.12 48.58
N CYS A 241 -5.72 28.81 48.32
CA CYS A 241 -4.88 27.80 48.98
C CYS A 241 -3.41 27.94 48.56
N SER A 242 -2.49 27.85 49.51
CA SER A 242 -1.04 27.85 49.24
C SER A 242 -0.55 26.58 48.53
N SER A 243 -1.19 25.44 48.82
CA SER A 243 -1.04 24.16 48.14
C SER A 243 -2.28 23.29 48.40
N CYS A 244 -2.55 22.32 47.53
CA CYS A 244 -3.67 21.39 47.68
C CYS A 244 -3.22 20.06 48.30
N GLU A 245 -4.17 19.34 48.88
CA GLU A 245 -4.03 17.91 49.13
C GLU A 245 -3.85 17.15 47.81
N VAL A 246 -3.28 15.95 47.89
CA VAL A 246 -3.16 15.07 46.71
C VAL A 246 -4.57 14.80 46.17
N GLN A 247 -4.70 14.63 44.86
CA GLN A 247 -5.98 14.44 44.16
C GLN A 247 -6.84 15.71 43.97
N TYR A 248 -6.39 16.92 44.35
CA TYR A 248 -7.15 18.16 44.13
C TYR A 248 -6.34 19.28 43.47
N PHE A 249 -7.01 20.12 42.67
CA PHE A 249 -6.44 21.24 41.94
C PHE A 249 -7.42 22.43 41.86
N GLY A 250 -6.92 23.56 41.37
CA GLY A 250 -7.61 24.85 41.36
C GLY A 250 -7.03 25.81 42.39
N ASN A 251 -7.43 27.08 42.32
CA ASN A 251 -6.90 28.11 43.25
C ASN A 251 -7.41 27.90 44.69
N ASN A 252 -8.56 27.25 44.83
CA ASN A 252 -9.17 26.90 46.12
C ASN A 252 -9.25 25.37 46.32
N CYS A 253 -8.49 24.58 45.55
CA CYS A 253 -8.51 23.11 45.59
C CYS A 253 -9.90 22.48 45.36
N GLU A 254 -10.73 23.17 44.59
CA GLU A 254 -12.17 22.89 44.41
C GLU A 254 -12.46 21.76 43.40
N PHE A 255 -11.49 21.35 42.59
CA PHE A 255 -11.66 20.32 41.55
C PHE A 255 -10.81 19.07 41.86
N PRO A 256 -11.38 17.85 41.81
CA PRO A 256 -10.58 16.64 41.88
C PRO A 256 -9.73 16.48 40.61
N CYS A 257 -8.51 15.96 40.74
CA CYS A 257 -7.64 15.59 39.62
C CYS A 257 -8.33 14.54 38.73
N PRO A 258 -8.07 14.54 37.41
CA PRO A 258 -8.61 13.53 36.51
C PRO A 258 -8.26 12.10 36.96
N THR A 259 -9.26 11.21 36.94
CA THR A 259 -9.18 9.84 37.46
C THR A 259 -8.13 8.97 36.76
N ASN A 260 -7.76 9.34 35.54
CA ASN A 260 -6.80 8.63 34.69
C ASN A 260 -5.39 9.22 34.73
N CYS A 261 -5.10 10.26 35.53
CA CYS A 261 -3.72 10.59 35.87
C CYS A 261 -3.08 9.40 36.62
N ILE A 262 -1.78 9.16 36.40
CA ILE A 262 -0.99 8.30 37.28
C ILE A 262 -0.98 8.89 38.70
N ASP A 263 -1.16 8.02 39.69
CA ASP A 263 -1.24 8.33 41.13
C ASP A 263 -2.18 9.50 41.48
N SER A 264 -3.21 9.71 40.65
CA SER A 264 -4.15 10.85 40.75
C SER A 264 -3.45 12.21 40.90
N THR A 265 -2.25 12.35 40.33
CA THR A 265 -1.40 13.55 40.46
C THR A 265 -1.56 14.44 39.24
N CYS A 266 -1.96 15.70 39.46
CA CYS A 266 -2.18 16.68 38.40
C CYS A 266 -1.63 18.08 38.76
N HIS A 267 -1.42 18.91 37.73
CA HIS A 267 -0.84 20.25 37.88
C HIS A 267 -1.79 21.18 38.65
N ARG A 268 -1.32 21.70 39.80
CA ARG A 268 -2.07 22.49 40.80
C ARG A 268 -3.07 23.51 40.24
N HIS A 269 -2.76 24.22 39.16
CA HIS A 269 -3.63 25.26 38.60
C HIS A 269 -4.44 24.83 37.37
N MET A 270 -4.02 23.77 36.65
CA MET A 270 -4.55 23.45 35.32
C MET A 270 -5.20 22.05 35.23
N GLY A 271 -5.04 21.21 36.25
CA GLY A 271 -5.53 19.84 36.26
C GLY A 271 -4.80 18.92 35.28
N THR A 272 -3.63 19.34 34.77
CA THR A 272 -2.87 18.62 33.75
C THR A 272 -2.12 17.44 34.36
N CYS A 273 -2.34 16.21 33.87
CA CYS A 273 -1.59 15.04 34.32
C CYS A 273 -0.15 15.07 33.79
N SER A 274 0.83 14.62 34.58
CA SER A 274 2.21 14.40 34.10
C SER A 274 2.35 13.13 33.26
N ALA A 275 1.53 12.11 33.55
CA ALA A 275 1.40 10.88 32.79
C ALA A 275 0.00 10.27 32.96
N CYS A 276 -0.45 9.52 31.97
CA CYS A 276 -1.74 8.82 31.97
C CYS A 276 -1.61 7.35 32.36
N LYS A 277 -2.66 6.79 32.95
CA LYS A 277 -2.82 5.34 33.05
C LYS A 277 -2.90 4.72 31.65
N PRO A 278 -2.48 3.44 31.47
CA PRO A 278 -2.60 2.75 30.18
C PRO A 278 -4.03 2.82 29.63
N GLY A 279 -4.17 2.97 28.31
CA GLY A 279 -5.47 3.14 27.66
C GLY A 279 -5.98 4.58 27.54
N PHE A 280 -5.27 5.59 28.06
CA PHE A 280 -5.72 6.99 28.02
C PHE A 280 -4.65 8.00 27.59
N TYR A 281 -5.07 9.11 26.98
CA TYR A 281 -4.21 10.20 26.51
C TYR A 281 -4.85 11.60 26.65
N GLY A 282 -4.06 12.61 26.30
CA GLY A 282 -4.41 14.02 26.37
C GLY A 282 -4.00 14.64 27.71
N ASN A 283 -3.98 15.98 27.77
CA ASN A 283 -3.50 16.75 28.92
C ASN A 283 -4.20 16.42 30.25
N LYS A 284 -5.41 15.85 30.21
CA LYS A 284 -6.16 15.40 31.39
C LYS A 284 -6.38 13.87 31.44
N CYS A 285 -5.89 13.10 30.47
CA CYS A 285 -6.12 11.66 30.37
C CYS A 285 -7.61 11.25 30.23
N ASP A 286 -8.45 12.16 29.74
CA ASP A 286 -9.89 11.92 29.55
C ASP A 286 -10.21 11.21 28.22
N LEU A 287 -9.26 11.14 27.28
CA LEU A 287 -9.46 10.55 25.95
C LEU A 287 -8.94 9.10 25.92
N PRO A 288 -9.78 8.12 25.54
CA PRO A 288 -9.31 6.73 25.40
C PRO A 288 -8.39 6.57 24.19
N CYS A 289 -7.35 5.74 24.32
CA CYS A 289 -6.58 5.23 23.20
C CYS A 289 -7.49 4.43 22.25
N SER A 290 -7.08 4.29 20.99
CA SER A 290 -7.78 3.41 20.04
C SER A 290 -7.73 1.96 20.52
N LEU A 291 -8.85 1.24 20.41
CA LEU A 291 -8.94 -0.20 20.74
C LEU A 291 -8.00 -1.05 19.88
N HIS A 292 -7.58 -0.54 18.71
CA HIS A 292 -6.68 -1.21 17.77
C HIS A 292 -5.20 -0.82 17.94
N CYS A 293 -4.86 -0.06 18.98
CA CYS A 293 -3.46 0.04 19.44
C CYS A 293 -3.06 -1.28 20.11
N THR A 294 -1.84 -1.77 19.87
CA THR A 294 -1.28 -2.92 20.63
C THR A 294 -1.30 -2.64 22.13
N ASP A 295 -1.80 -3.60 22.91
CA ASP A 295 -2.00 -3.49 24.37
C ASP A 295 -2.80 -2.25 24.81
N HIS A 296 -3.60 -1.67 23.90
CA HIS A 296 -4.33 -0.42 24.08
C HIS A 296 -3.41 0.77 24.44
N THR A 297 -2.14 0.74 24.04
CA THR A 297 -1.13 1.77 24.39
C THR A 297 -0.98 2.87 23.33
N CYS A 298 -0.98 4.13 23.76
CA CYS A 298 -0.78 5.27 22.88
C CYS A 298 -0.03 6.44 23.55
N LEU A 299 0.58 7.30 22.73
CA LEU A 299 1.33 8.47 23.18
C LEU A 299 0.42 9.50 23.85
N MET A 300 0.74 9.86 25.10
CA MET A 300 -0.04 10.80 25.92
C MET A 300 -0.33 12.16 25.23
N THR A 301 0.57 12.65 24.39
CA THR A 301 0.45 14.00 23.78
C THR A 301 -0.55 14.10 22.64
N ASN A 302 -0.74 13.05 21.84
CA ASN A 302 -1.55 13.09 20.61
C ASN A 302 -2.45 11.86 20.38
N GLY A 303 -2.31 10.82 21.19
CA GLY A 303 -3.07 9.57 21.10
C GLY A 303 -2.59 8.64 19.99
N ASN A 304 -1.38 8.84 19.45
CA ASN A 304 -0.85 7.95 18.42
C ASN A 304 -0.42 6.61 19.03
N CYS A 305 -0.83 5.49 18.43
CA CYS A 305 -0.45 4.17 18.89
C CYS A 305 1.05 3.89 18.66
N HIS A 306 1.67 3.12 19.57
CA HIS A 306 3.05 2.65 19.39
C HIS A 306 3.14 1.62 18.25
N ALA A 307 2.27 0.60 18.28
CA ALA A 307 2.00 -0.30 17.17
C ALA A 307 0.48 -0.51 17.02
N CYS A 308 0.08 -1.05 15.86
CA CYS A 308 -1.30 -1.44 15.59
C CYS A 308 -1.48 -2.94 15.72
N GLU A 309 -2.67 -3.38 16.12
CA GLU A 309 -3.08 -4.76 15.92
C GLU A 309 -3.02 -5.14 14.43
N LEU A 310 -2.84 -6.43 14.15
CA LEU A 310 -2.90 -6.95 12.78
C LEU A 310 -4.20 -6.50 12.10
N HIS A 311 -4.14 -6.21 10.79
CA HIS A 311 -5.23 -5.66 9.97
C HIS A 311 -5.51 -4.16 10.14
N TYR A 312 -4.80 -3.41 10.99
CA TYR A 312 -5.04 -1.96 11.17
C TYR A 312 -3.80 -1.10 10.85
N TYR A 313 -4.06 0.12 10.36
CA TYR A 313 -3.05 1.14 10.06
C TYR A 313 -3.58 2.55 10.32
N GLY A 314 -2.68 3.52 10.27
CA GLY A 314 -2.90 4.91 10.64
C GLY A 314 -2.12 5.26 11.90
N ASN A 315 -2.07 6.55 12.25
CA ASN A 315 -1.35 6.97 13.46
C ASN A 315 -2.10 6.56 14.73
N LYS A 316 -3.42 6.35 14.66
CA LYS A 316 -4.30 5.87 15.74
C LYS A 316 -4.91 4.50 15.42
N CYS A 317 -4.35 3.77 14.44
CA CYS A 317 -4.83 2.48 13.97
C CYS A 317 -6.33 2.51 13.58
N GLU A 318 -6.76 3.64 13.01
CA GLU A 318 -8.16 3.97 12.72
C GLU A 318 -8.64 3.43 11.36
N PHE A 319 -7.74 2.92 10.52
CA PHE A 319 -8.06 2.41 9.18
C PHE A 319 -7.76 0.91 9.07
N LEU A 320 -8.66 0.16 8.44
CA LEU A 320 -8.41 -1.24 8.10
C LEU A 320 -7.40 -1.34 6.94
N CYS A 321 -6.44 -2.25 7.04
CA CYS A 321 -5.54 -2.59 5.93
C CYS A 321 -6.36 -3.05 4.70
N PRO A 322 -5.92 -2.73 3.48
CA PRO A 322 -6.59 -3.18 2.27
C PRO A 322 -6.78 -4.70 2.24
N SER A 323 -8.01 -5.16 2.02
CA SER A 323 -8.40 -6.58 2.02
C SER A 323 -7.64 -7.44 1.00
N ASN A 324 -7.03 -6.79 -0.01
CA ASN A 324 -6.24 -7.41 -1.06
C ASN A 324 -4.73 -7.47 -0.76
N CYS A 325 -4.24 -6.94 0.38
CA CYS A 325 -2.90 -7.28 0.86
C CYS A 325 -2.83 -8.79 1.18
N ILE A 326 -1.66 -9.43 1.01
CA ILE A 326 -1.41 -10.75 1.58
C ILE A 326 -1.54 -10.68 3.12
N ASP A 327 -2.24 -11.66 3.68
CA ASP A 327 -2.55 -11.81 5.12
C ASP A 327 -3.02 -10.51 5.80
N SER A 328 -3.71 -9.65 5.04
CA SER A 328 -4.20 -8.34 5.47
C SER A 328 -3.12 -7.44 6.09
N THR A 329 -1.84 -7.68 5.77
CA THR A 329 -0.70 -7.00 6.37
C THR A 329 -0.30 -5.79 5.53
N CYS A 330 -0.22 -4.61 6.15
CA CYS A 330 0.12 -3.36 5.48
C CYS A 330 1.00 -2.45 6.35
N HIS A 331 1.68 -1.49 5.72
CA HIS A 331 2.61 -0.58 6.38
C HIS A 331 1.87 0.36 7.36
N ARG A 332 2.22 0.24 8.66
CA ARG A 332 1.60 0.91 9.82
C ARG A 332 1.08 2.34 9.60
N GLN A 333 1.84 3.23 8.96
CA GLN A 333 1.44 4.63 8.79
C GLN A 333 0.63 4.95 7.52
N ILE A 334 1.01 4.37 6.37
CA ILE A 334 0.50 4.76 5.04
C ILE A 334 -0.46 3.73 4.42
N GLY A 335 -0.56 2.54 5.01
CA GLY A 335 -1.48 1.47 4.59
C GLY A 335 -1.10 0.79 3.28
N THR A 336 0.19 0.79 2.93
CA THR A 336 0.68 0.14 1.70
C THR A 336 1.00 -1.33 1.94
N CYS A 337 0.59 -2.22 1.05
CA CYS A 337 0.90 -3.65 1.13
C CYS A 337 2.34 -3.91 0.68
N SER A 338 3.02 -4.89 1.30
CA SER A 338 4.30 -5.41 0.81
C SER A 338 4.13 -6.34 -0.41
N ALA A 339 3.00 -7.04 -0.47
CA ALA A 339 2.59 -7.90 -1.58
C ALA A 339 1.06 -7.96 -1.70
N CYS A 340 0.55 -8.13 -2.92
CA CYS A 340 -0.87 -8.26 -3.22
C CYS A 340 -1.32 -9.72 -3.39
N LYS A 341 -2.58 -10.00 -3.04
CA LYS A 341 -3.26 -11.23 -3.43
C LYS A 341 -3.33 -11.34 -4.97
N PRO A 342 -3.29 -12.56 -5.55
CA PRO A 342 -3.30 -12.74 -7.00
C PRO A 342 -4.45 -12.01 -7.70
N GLY A 343 -4.13 -11.28 -8.76
CA GLY A 343 -5.10 -10.48 -9.51
C GLY A 343 -5.31 -9.05 -9.02
N PHE A 344 -4.51 -8.55 -8.08
CA PHE A 344 -4.50 -7.14 -7.66
C PHE A 344 -3.10 -6.52 -7.74
N TYR A 345 -3.06 -5.21 -7.97
CA TYR A 345 -1.84 -4.40 -8.04
C TYR A 345 -2.05 -3.00 -7.45
N ARG A 346 -0.98 -2.21 -7.52
CA ARG A 346 -0.73 -0.90 -6.91
C ARG A 346 -0.40 -1.02 -5.42
N ASN A 347 0.17 0.04 -4.86
CA ASN A 347 0.74 0.03 -3.50
C ASN A 347 -0.29 -0.28 -2.38
N LYS A 348 -1.60 -0.21 -2.65
CA LYS A 348 -2.67 -0.62 -1.72
C LYS A 348 -3.49 -1.81 -2.22
N CYS A 349 -3.07 -2.47 -3.30
CA CYS A 349 -3.80 -3.57 -3.94
C CYS A 349 -5.26 -3.18 -4.29
N ASP A 350 -5.48 -1.90 -4.58
CA ASP A 350 -6.76 -1.26 -4.87
C ASP A 350 -7.27 -1.50 -6.30
N LEU A 351 -6.37 -1.86 -7.22
CA LEU A 351 -6.71 -2.09 -8.63
C LEU A 351 -6.59 -3.57 -8.98
N ALA A 352 -7.58 -4.11 -9.68
CA ALA A 352 -7.50 -5.44 -10.26
C ALA A 352 -6.54 -5.45 -11.47
N CYS A 353 -5.73 -6.51 -11.61
CA CYS A 353 -4.91 -6.73 -12.80
C CYS A 353 -5.77 -6.71 -14.08
N PRO A 354 -5.23 -6.24 -15.23
CA PRO A 354 -5.93 -6.26 -16.50
C PRO A 354 -6.56 -7.64 -16.82
N LEU A 355 -7.81 -7.63 -17.32
CA LEU A 355 -8.66 -8.81 -17.54
C LEU A 355 -8.00 -9.90 -18.41
N HIS A 356 -7.05 -9.50 -19.24
CA HIS A 356 -6.39 -10.33 -20.23
C HIS A 356 -4.96 -10.74 -19.85
N CYS A 357 -4.46 -10.35 -18.67
CA CYS A 357 -3.25 -10.98 -18.12
C CYS A 357 -3.50 -12.49 -17.92
N MET A 358 -2.53 -13.30 -18.31
CA MET A 358 -2.51 -14.75 -18.09
C MET A 358 -2.48 -15.02 -16.58
N ASN A 359 -3.34 -15.93 -16.10
CA ASN A 359 -3.55 -16.25 -14.68
C ASN A 359 -3.80 -15.03 -13.75
N LYS A 360 -4.29 -13.89 -14.29
CA LYS A 360 -4.40 -12.60 -13.58
C LYS A 360 -3.06 -12.11 -12.97
N SER A 361 -1.92 -12.48 -13.58
CA SER A 361 -0.59 -12.16 -13.06
C SER A 361 -0.06 -10.87 -13.67
N CYS A 362 0.13 -9.83 -12.84
CA CYS A 362 0.66 -8.54 -13.25
C CYS A 362 1.62 -7.95 -12.20
N HIS A 363 2.51 -7.06 -12.64
CA HIS A 363 3.54 -6.45 -11.80
C HIS A 363 2.94 -5.47 -10.78
N MET A 364 3.37 -5.60 -9.52
CA MET A 364 2.69 -5.01 -8.35
C MET A 364 2.56 -3.48 -8.40
N GLN A 365 3.49 -2.74 -9.01
CA GLN A 365 3.46 -1.27 -8.92
C GLN A 365 2.66 -0.58 -10.04
N ASN A 366 2.74 -1.11 -11.26
CA ASN A 366 2.27 -0.46 -12.50
C ASN A 366 1.19 -1.29 -13.24
N GLY A 367 0.93 -2.53 -12.81
CA GLY A 367 -0.11 -3.39 -13.36
C GLY A 367 0.21 -3.99 -14.74
N THR A 368 1.48 -3.97 -15.17
CA THR A 368 1.88 -4.57 -16.44
C THR A 368 1.81 -6.10 -16.37
N CYS A 369 1.17 -6.75 -17.33
CA CYS A 369 1.03 -8.21 -17.33
C CYS A 369 2.40 -8.88 -17.52
N PHE A 370 2.66 -9.99 -16.81
CA PHE A 370 3.84 -10.83 -17.08
C PHE A 370 3.66 -11.71 -18.32
N SER A 371 2.41 -12.02 -18.68
CA SER A 371 2.03 -12.65 -19.94
C SER A 371 0.59 -12.34 -20.31
N CYS A 372 0.28 -12.36 -21.61
CA CYS A 372 -1.06 -12.17 -22.14
C CYS A 372 -1.74 -13.51 -22.44
N LYS A 373 -3.08 -13.51 -22.45
CA LYS A 373 -3.84 -14.59 -23.11
C LYS A 373 -3.52 -14.60 -24.61
N PRO A 374 -3.54 -15.77 -25.28
CA PRO A 374 -3.23 -15.88 -26.71
C PRO A 374 -4.07 -14.93 -27.56
N GLY A 375 -3.45 -14.30 -28.57
CA GLY A 375 -4.10 -13.33 -29.46
C GLY A 375 -4.12 -11.88 -28.96
N LEU A 376 -3.49 -11.57 -27.82
CA LEU A 376 -3.42 -10.22 -27.25
C LEU A 376 -1.98 -9.80 -26.94
N TYR A 377 -1.70 -8.50 -27.08
CA TYR A 377 -0.40 -7.87 -26.82
C TYR A 377 -0.57 -6.47 -26.19
N GLY A 378 0.56 -5.86 -25.83
CA GLY A 378 0.63 -4.60 -25.11
C GLY A 378 0.93 -4.80 -23.62
N SER A 379 1.36 -3.73 -22.96
CA SER A 379 1.82 -3.77 -21.57
C SER A 379 0.77 -4.28 -20.57
N LYS A 380 -0.51 -4.17 -20.93
CA LYS A 380 -1.69 -4.58 -20.16
C LYS A 380 -2.59 -5.54 -20.97
N CYS A 381 -2.09 -6.11 -22.06
CA CYS A 381 -2.81 -6.97 -23.00
C CYS A 381 -4.06 -6.29 -23.59
N GLU A 382 -3.94 -4.99 -23.87
CA GLU A 382 -5.00 -4.10 -24.32
C GLU A 382 -5.26 -4.12 -25.84
N PHE A 383 -4.35 -4.71 -26.63
CA PHE A 383 -4.45 -4.79 -28.09
C PHE A 383 -4.60 -6.23 -28.57
N SER A 384 -5.40 -6.45 -29.63
CA SER A 384 -5.51 -7.76 -30.29
C SER A 384 -4.49 -7.89 -31.42
N CYS A 385 -3.88 -9.08 -31.55
CA CYS A 385 -3.14 -9.45 -32.77
C CYS A 385 -4.08 -9.36 -33.98
N LEU A 386 -3.56 -9.06 -35.18
CA LEU A 386 -4.38 -9.09 -36.39
C LEU A 386 -4.92 -10.51 -36.65
N PRO A 387 -6.11 -10.68 -37.27
CA PRO A 387 -6.65 -12.01 -37.58
C PRO A 387 -5.76 -12.85 -38.51
N SER A 388 -4.97 -12.18 -39.35
CA SER A 388 -3.92 -12.75 -40.23
C SER A 388 -2.67 -13.23 -39.49
N CYS A 389 -2.57 -12.97 -38.19
CA CYS A 389 -1.52 -13.46 -37.31
C CYS A 389 -1.95 -14.78 -36.64
N GLU A 390 -1.05 -15.74 -36.45
CA GLU A 390 -1.34 -16.92 -35.60
C GLU A 390 -1.05 -16.61 -34.13
N THR A 391 0.14 -16.08 -33.85
CA THR A 391 0.56 -15.58 -32.54
C THR A 391 1.42 -14.33 -32.71
N CYS A 392 1.20 -13.31 -31.88
CA CYS A 392 2.03 -12.12 -31.84
C CYS A 392 2.80 -11.99 -30.53
N HIS A 393 3.98 -11.37 -30.61
CA HIS A 393 4.86 -11.08 -29.51
C HIS A 393 4.22 -10.06 -28.56
N MET A 394 4.39 -10.31 -27.26
CA MET A 394 3.59 -9.70 -26.20
C MET A 394 3.77 -8.18 -26.06
N GLN A 395 4.93 -7.64 -26.41
CA GLN A 395 5.27 -6.24 -26.12
C GLN A 395 4.94 -5.28 -27.28
N ASP A 396 5.24 -5.68 -28.51
CA ASP A 396 5.21 -4.85 -29.72
C ASP A 396 4.14 -5.29 -30.75
N GLY A 397 3.56 -6.47 -30.55
CA GLY A 397 2.57 -7.06 -31.45
C GLY A 397 3.16 -7.60 -32.76
N LEU A 398 4.47 -7.84 -32.82
CA LEU A 398 5.10 -8.47 -33.98
C LEU A 398 4.69 -9.94 -34.11
N CYS A 399 4.26 -10.37 -35.29
CA CYS A 399 3.80 -11.73 -35.52
C CYS A 399 4.96 -12.71 -35.60
N LEU A 400 4.87 -13.82 -34.86
CA LEU A 400 5.82 -14.94 -34.97
C LEU A 400 5.57 -15.76 -36.24
N SER A 401 4.31 -15.85 -36.66
CA SER A 401 3.88 -16.47 -37.91
C SER A 401 2.62 -15.81 -38.47
N CYS A 402 2.58 -15.69 -39.80
CA CYS A 402 1.42 -15.20 -40.54
C CYS A 402 0.61 -16.36 -41.11
N LYS A 403 -0.72 -16.24 -41.02
CA LYS A 403 -1.64 -17.06 -41.81
C LYS A 403 -1.51 -16.66 -43.27
N LEU A 404 -1.51 -17.65 -44.15
CA LEU A 404 -1.45 -17.41 -45.59
C LEU A 404 -2.71 -16.64 -46.04
N PRO A 405 -2.61 -15.70 -47.01
CA PRO A 405 -1.42 -15.31 -47.75
C PRO A 405 -0.88 -13.92 -47.31
N PHE A 406 -0.53 -13.74 -46.03
CA PHE A 406 0.00 -12.46 -45.52
C PHE A 406 1.47 -12.55 -45.07
N TYR A 407 2.18 -11.42 -45.12
CA TYR A 407 3.55 -11.23 -44.66
C TYR A 407 3.76 -9.85 -44.02
N GLY A 408 4.99 -9.55 -43.62
CA GLY A 408 5.37 -8.35 -42.90
C GLY A 408 5.28 -8.56 -41.39
N GLY A 409 5.92 -7.66 -40.63
CA GLY A 409 6.06 -7.81 -39.17
C GLY A 409 4.74 -7.90 -38.39
N LYS A 410 3.60 -7.49 -38.97
CA LYS A 410 2.26 -7.61 -38.37
C LYS A 410 1.27 -8.41 -39.22
N CYS A 411 1.73 -9.09 -40.28
CA CYS A 411 0.89 -9.83 -41.23
C CYS A 411 -0.21 -8.96 -41.87
N ASP A 412 0.11 -7.70 -42.13
CA ASP A 412 -0.77 -6.67 -42.70
C ASP A 412 -0.60 -6.50 -44.21
N ILE A 413 0.45 -7.07 -44.81
CA ILE A 413 0.73 -6.99 -46.25
C ILE A 413 0.35 -8.32 -46.92
N PRO A 414 -0.55 -8.35 -47.92
CA PRO A 414 -0.84 -9.56 -48.68
C PRO A 414 0.36 -9.94 -49.58
N CYS A 415 0.65 -11.23 -49.72
CA CYS A 415 1.60 -11.75 -50.70
C CYS A 415 1.22 -11.28 -52.13
N PRO A 416 2.19 -11.22 -53.06
CA PRO A 416 1.91 -10.94 -54.47
C PRO A 416 0.81 -11.85 -55.07
N THR A 417 0.08 -11.35 -56.07
CA THR A 417 -0.87 -12.17 -56.83
C THR A 417 -0.18 -13.39 -57.45
N ASN A 418 -0.90 -14.51 -57.54
CA ASN A 418 -0.39 -15.81 -58.02
C ASN A 418 0.71 -16.45 -57.14
N CYS A 419 1.05 -15.84 -56.00
CA CYS A 419 1.95 -16.38 -54.99
C CYS A 419 1.18 -17.32 -54.05
N LEU A 420 1.60 -18.58 -53.95
CA LEU A 420 0.99 -19.54 -53.01
C LEU A 420 1.55 -19.39 -51.59
N LYS A 421 2.81 -18.96 -51.47
CA LYS A 421 3.50 -18.68 -50.22
C LYS A 421 4.62 -17.68 -50.46
N CYS A 422 4.65 -16.59 -49.71
CA CYS A 422 5.76 -15.64 -49.68
C CYS A 422 6.55 -15.71 -48.38
N ASP A 423 7.77 -15.18 -48.41
CA ASP A 423 8.65 -15.03 -47.25
C ASP A 423 8.13 -13.93 -46.29
N ILE A 424 8.21 -14.19 -44.98
CA ILE A 424 7.58 -13.36 -43.96
C ILE A 424 8.22 -11.96 -43.82
N GLN A 425 9.51 -11.83 -44.14
CA GLN A 425 10.25 -10.56 -44.02
C GLN A 425 10.30 -9.78 -45.33
N THR A 426 10.59 -10.47 -46.44
CA THR A 426 10.88 -9.85 -47.73
C THR A 426 9.69 -9.80 -48.68
N GLY A 427 8.64 -10.59 -48.46
CA GLY A 427 7.49 -10.72 -49.37
C GLY A 427 7.80 -11.46 -50.67
N ASN A 428 9.02 -11.95 -50.86
CA ASN A 428 9.41 -12.71 -52.03
C ASN A 428 8.69 -14.06 -52.06
N CYS A 429 8.19 -14.47 -53.23
CA CYS A 429 7.51 -15.73 -53.40
C CYS A 429 8.45 -16.93 -53.27
N LEU A 430 8.12 -17.81 -52.32
CA LEU A 430 8.75 -19.11 -52.14
C LEU A 430 8.13 -20.14 -53.10
N SER A 431 6.82 -20.02 -53.36
CA SER A 431 6.08 -20.84 -54.32
C SER A 431 5.10 -20.01 -55.15
N CYS A 432 5.12 -20.22 -56.46
CA CYS A 432 4.16 -19.66 -57.42
C CYS A 432 3.07 -20.67 -57.78
N GLN A 433 1.98 -20.18 -58.37
CA GLN A 433 1.07 -21.01 -59.16
C GLN A 433 1.79 -21.61 -60.38
N ILE A 434 1.27 -22.73 -60.89
CA ILE A 434 1.87 -23.47 -62.02
C ILE A 434 1.94 -22.56 -63.25
N GLY A 435 3.07 -22.63 -63.98
CA GLY A 435 3.32 -21.80 -65.15
C GLY A 435 3.93 -20.43 -64.87
N LEU A 436 4.25 -20.08 -63.61
CA LEU A 436 4.81 -18.78 -63.23
C LEU A 436 6.09 -18.89 -62.37
N HIS A 437 6.97 -17.90 -62.49
CA HIS A 437 8.23 -17.78 -61.75
C HIS A 437 8.62 -16.32 -61.43
N GLY A 438 9.75 -16.18 -60.74
CA GLY A 438 10.29 -14.93 -60.22
C GLY A 438 9.73 -14.57 -58.85
N ASN A 439 10.41 -13.65 -58.16
CA ASN A 439 10.12 -13.28 -56.76
C ASN A 439 8.70 -12.75 -56.49
N LYS A 440 7.93 -12.44 -57.54
CA LYS A 440 6.53 -11.99 -57.47
C LYS A 440 5.54 -12.90 -58.21
N CYS A 441 6.02 -13.96 -58.87
CA CYS A 441 5.22 -14.83 -59.73
C CYS A 441 4.59 -14.12 -60.95
N ASP A 442 5.25 -13.09 -61.47
CA ASP A 442 4.78 -12.28 -62.62
C ASP A 442 5.30 -12.79 -63.98
N ALA A 443 6.33 -13.64 -64.01
CA ALA A 443 6.97 -14.11 -65.25
C ALA A 443 6.47 -15.52 -65.63
N PRO A 444 6.03 -15.76 -66.88
CA PRO A 444 5.63 -17.10 -67.31
C PRO A 444 6.84 -18.04 -67.45
N CYS A 445 6.64 -19.33 -67.14
CA CYS A 445 7.63 -20.37 -67.42
C CYS A 445 7.98 -20.41 -68.93
N PRO A 446 9.22 -20.77 -69.31
CA PRO A 446 9.58 -20.99 -70.71
C PRO A 446 8.66 -21.98 -71.43
N ASN A 447 8.43 -21.73 -72.71
CA ASN A 447 7.70 -22.64 -73.58
C ASN A 447 8.42 -24.00 -73.65
N ASN A 448 7.65 -25.09 -73.77
CA ASN A 448 8.14 -26.47 -73.76
C ASN A 448 8.76 -26.94 -72.42
N CYS A 449 8.63 -26.17 -71.33
CA CYS A 449 8.72 -26.77 -69.99
C CYS A 449 7.59 -27.80 -69.85
N LYS A 450 7.95 -29.03 -69.52
CA LYS A 450 6.98 -30.11 -69.32
C LYS A 450 5.95 -29.73 -68.25
N ASP A 451 4.67 -29.95 -68.57
CA ASP A 451 3.52 -29.60 -67.73
C ASP A 451 3.48 -28.11 -67.31
N ASN A 452 4.21 -27.22 -68.02
CA ASN A 452 4.50 -25.83 -67.66
C ASN A 452 5.18 -25.65 -66.28
N ILE A 453 6.02 -26.62 -65.85
CA ILE A 453 6.67 -26.59 -64.53
C ILE A 453 8.13 -26.10 -64.64
N CYS A 454 8.40 -24.94 -64.03
CA CYS A 454 9.74 -24.37 -63.88
C CYS A 454 10.09 -24.03 -62.42
N TYR A 455 11.37 -23.87 -62.13
CA TYR A 455 11.88 -23.45 -60.83
C TYR A 455 11.49 -22.00 -60.54
N THR A 456 10.91 -21.76 -59.36
CA THR A 456 10.30 -20.48 -58.98
C THR A 456 11.29 -19.31 -58.94
N GLN A 457 12.58 -19.57 -58.71
CA GLN A 457 13.60 -18.52 -58.57
C GLN A 457 14.12 -17.98 -59.91
N ASP A 458 14.39 -18.85 -60.89
CA ASP A 458 15.14 -18.51 -62.11
C ASP A 458 14.45 -18.90 -63.43
N GLY A 459 13.29 -19.55 -63.35
CA GLY A 459 12.50 -19.98 -64.49
C GLY A 459 13.13 -21.11 -65.31
N ARG A 460 14.13 -21.84 -64.80
CA ARG A 460 14.61 -23.07 -65.46
C ARG A 460 13.53 -24.15 -65.41
N CYS A 461 13.31 -24.87 -66.50
CA CYS A 461 12.32 -25.95 -66.51
C CYS A 461 12.78 -27.09 -65.59
N LYS A 462 11.86 -27.74 -64.85
CA LYS A 462 12.20 -28.98 -64.12
C LYS A 462 12.49 -30.13 -65.07
N SER A 463 11.77 -30.18 -66.19
CA SER A 463 11.93 -31.12 -67.30
C SER A 463 11.45 -30.43 -68.58
N CYS A 464 11.98 -30.85 -69.72
CA CYS A 464 11.45 -30.47 -71.03
C CYS A 464 10.38 -31.44 -71.51
N ASP A 465 9.49 -30.96 -72.38
CA ASP A 465 8.65 -31.82 -73.20
C ASP A 465 9.50 -32.67 -74.16
N SER A 466 8.96 -33.82 -74.57
CA SER A 466 9.64 -34.71 -75.52
C SER A 466 9.98 -33.97 -76.82
N GLY A 467 11.22 -34.12 -77.29
CA GLY A 467 11.73 -33.37 -78.45
C GLY A 467 12.53 -32.10 -78.10
N TRP A 468 12.53 -31.66 -76.84
CA TRP A 468 13.24 -30.47 -76.37
C TRP A 468 14.29 -30.79 -75.30
N ASN A 469 15.31 -29.92 -75.23
CA ASN A 469 16.46 -29.99 -74.34
C ASN A 469 16.93 -28.56 -73.97
N GLY A 470 17.83 -28.46 -72.98
CA GLY A 470 18.32 -27.20 -72.45
C GLY A 470 17.66 -26.84 -71.11
N SER A 471 18.26 -25.87 -70.40
CA SER A 471 17.83 -25.52 -69.04
C SER A 471 16.47 -24.79 -69.00
N LYS A 472 16.03 -24.26 -70.14
CA LYS A 472 14.76 -23.57 -70.36
C LYS A 472 14.02 -24.16 -71.58
N CYS A 473 14.36 -25.39 -71.98
CA CYS A 473 13.79 -26.13 -73.10
C CYS A 473 13.82 -25.35 -74.42
N GLU A 474 14.90 -24.59 -74.58
CA GLU A 474 15.15 -23.64 -75.66
C GLU A 474 15.77 -24.29 -76.91
N THR A 475 16.22 -25.55 -76.81
CA THR A 475 16.84 -26.30 -77.92
C THR A 475 16.03 -27.54 -78.29
N ASN A 476 15.97 -27.87 -79.58
CA ASN A 476 15.41 -29.15 -80.04
C ASN A 476 16.41 -30.29 -79.78
N CYS A 477 15.94 -31.54 -79.72
CA CYS A 477 16.82 -32.71 -79.76
C CYS A 477 17.75 -32.66 -80.98
N ALA A 478 18.99 -33.10 -80.78
CA ALA A 478 19.95 -33.34 -81.84
C ALA A 478 19.45 -34.45 -82.78
N ALA A 479 19.87 -34.42 -84.05
CA ALA A 479 19.51 -35.47 -85.01
C ALA A 479 19.99 -36.84 -84.50
N GLY A 480 19.17 -37.88 -84.70
CA GLY A 480 19.41 -39.22 -84.13
C GLY A 480 18.95 -39.41 -82.69
N TRP A 481 18.44 -38.37 -82.01
CA TRP A 481 17.94 -38.44 -80.63
C TRP A 481 16.49 -37.96 -80.51
N PHE A 482 15.72 -38.61 -79.63
CA PHE A 482 14.31 -38.33 -79.43
C PHE A 482 13.84 -38.52 -77.98
N GLY A 483 12.58 -38.17 -77.74
CA GLY A 483 11.87 -38.44 -76.49
C GLY A 483 12.20 -37.46 -75.38
N LEU A 484 11.85 -37.84 -74.15
CA LEU A 484 12.03 -36.99 -72.96
C LEU A 484 13.53 -36.77 -72.68
N GLY A 485 13.96 -35.50 -72.63
CA GLY A 485 15.36 -35.13 -72.39
C GLY A 485 16.34 -35.56 -73.49
N CYS A 486 15.84 -35.98 -74.66
CA CYS A 486 16.64 -36.38 -75.81
C CYS A 486 17.65 -37.50 -75.53
N VAL A 487 17.33 -38.44 -74.64
CA VAL A 487 18.22 -39.56 -74.24
C VAL A 487 18.01 -40.85 -75.05
N GLN A 488 16.97 -40.91 -75.88
CA GLN A 488 16.65 -42.10 -76.67
C GLN A 488 17.23 -41.96 -78.07
N GLN A 489 17.91 -42.98 -78.59
CA GLN A 489 18.50 -42.97 -79.93
C GLN A 489 17.54 -43.56 -80.96
N CYS A 490 17.42 -42.92 -82.12
CA CYS A 490 16.65 -43.43 -83.26
C CYS A 490 17.13 -44.84 -83.65
N SER A 491 16.21 -45.70 -84.10
CA SER A 491 16.59 -47.05 -84.53
C SER A 491 17.58 -47.01 -85.69
N ARG A 492 18.66 -47.80 -85.59
CA ARG A 492 19.61 -48.03 -86.70
C ARG A 492 18.97 -48.65 -87.94
N HIS A 493 17.74 -49.17 -87.79
CA HIS A 493 16.94 -49.80 -88.84
C HIS A 493 15.98 -48.80 -89.52
N CYS A 494 15.98 -47.51 -89.14
CA CYS A 494 15.33 -46.45 -89.92
C CYS A 494 16.03 -46.29 -91.28
N LYS A 495 15.27 -46.22 -92.37
CA LYS A 495 15.81 -46.02 -93.73
C LYS A 495 16.52 -44.66 -93.84
N GLN A 496 17.68 -44.66 -94.51
CA GLN A 496 18.50 -43.47 -94.77
C GLN A 496 19.04 -42.71 -93.52
N GLY A 497 19.49 -43.45 -92.51
CA GLY A 497 20.50 -42.94 -91.57
C GLY A 497 19.98 -42.17 -90.36
N LEU A 498 19.35 -42.88 -89.41
CA LEU A 498 19.01 -42.40 -88.07
C LEU A 498 18.08 -41.17 -87.99
N SER A 499 17.44 -40.74 -89.09
CA SER A 499 16.39 -39.73 -89.01
C SER A 499 15.10 -40.34 -88.46
N CYS A 500 14.69 -39.84 -87.30
CA CYS A 500 13.41 -40.15 -86.70
C CYS A 500 12.81 -38.92 -86.01
N ASN A 501 11.49 -38.93 -85.87
CA ASN A 501 10.73 -37.88 -85.21
C ASN A 501 11.23 -37.65 -83.78
N ARG A 502 11.70 -36.42 -83.50
CA ARG A 502 12.35 -36.04 -82.23
C ARG A 502 11.46 -36.19 -80.99
N VAL A 503 10.13 -36.27 -81.15
CA VAL A 503 9.19 -36.43 -80.02
C VAL A 503 8.94 -37.92 -79.74
N TYR A 504 8.72 -38.72 -80.78
CA TYR A 504 8.16 -40.08 -80.67
C TYR A 504 9.06 -41.22 -81.17
N GLY A 505 10.19 -40.93 -81.81
CA GLY A 505 11.13 -41.95 -82.31
C GLY A 505 10.74 -42.62 -83.62
N LEU A 506 9.65 -42.17 -84.24
CA LEU A 506 9.11 -42.72 -85.49
C LEU A 506 10.09 -42.48 -86.65
N CYS A 507 10.50 -43.52 -87.36
CA CYS A 507 11.41 -43.37 -88.50
C CYS A 507 10.73 -42.55 -89.62
N ASP A 508 11.36 -41.47 -90.07
CA ASP A 508 10.72 -40.53 -91.02
C ASP A 508 10.51 -41.15 -92.42
N ASN A 509 11.27 -42.21 -92.76
CA ASN A 509 11.33 -42.84 -94.08
C ASN A 509 11.10 -44.36 -94.05
N ASP A 510 10.29 -44.86 -93.11
CA ASP A 510 9.96 -46.30 -92.93
C ASP A 510 11.20 -47.18 -92.58
N CYS A 511 11.01 -48.50 -92.52
CA CYS A 511 12.02 -49.47 -92.10
C CYS A 511 12.93 -49.98 -93.22
N SER A 512 14.12 -50.43 -92.82
CA SER A 512 14.92 -51.39 -93.58
C SER A 512 14.17 -52.70 -93.78
N ASP A 513 14.48 -53.41 -94.86
CA ASP A 513 13.87 -54.70 -95.17
C ASP A 513 14.08 -55.72 -94.03
N GLU A 514 13.24 -56.76 -93.98
CA GLU A 514 13.08 -57.71 -92.85
C GLU A 514 12.49 -57.13 -91.55
N TRP A 515 12.63 -55.83 -91.28
CA TRP A 515 12.07 -55.17 -90.10
C TRP A 515 10.66 -54.61 -90.33
N ASN A 516 9.92 -54.38 -89.24
CA ASN A 516 8.55 -53.87 -89.19
C ASN A 516 8.28 -53.05 -87.91
N GLY A 517 7.12 -52.38 -87.87
CA GLY A 517 6.68 -51.51 -86.78
C GLY A 517 7.21 -50.08 -86.95
N THR A 518 6.51 -49.09 -86.38
CA THR A 518 6.75 -47.66 -86.65
C THR A 518 8.08 -47.10 -86.12
N VAL A 519 8.79 -47.88 -85.30
CA VAL A 519 10.15 -47.59 -84.81
C VAL A 519 11.18 -48.66 -85.24
N CYS A 520 10.80 -49.56 -86.16
CA CYS A 520 11.65 -50.56 -86.79
C CYS A 520 12.41 -51.44 -85.78
N GLY A 521 11.64 -52.15 -84.94
CA GLY A 521 12.15 -53.02 -83.88
C GLY A 521 11.52 -54.41 -83.84
N ILE A 522 10.74 -54.78 -84.85
CA ILE A 522 10.06 -56.09 -84.95
C ILE A 522 10.57 -56.84 -86.19
N GLU A 523 10.93 -58.11 -86.02
CA GLU A 523 11.36 -59.04 -87.08
C GLU A 523 10.15 -59.86 -87.62
N LYS A 524 10.23 -60.39 -88.85
CA LYS A 524 9.10 -61.07 -89.53
C LYS A 524 9.15 -62.61 -89.30
N VAL A 525 8.09 -63.15 -88.67
CA VAL A 525 8.02 -64.48 -87.98
C VAL A 525 7.76 -65.69 -88.92
N GLY A 526 8.18 -66.91 -88.50
CA GLY A 526 8.10 -68.18 -89.25
C GLY A 526 6.89 -69.11 -89.02
N THR A 527 7.01 -70.37 -89.47
CA THR A 527 5.91 -71.36 -89.63
C THR A 527 6.09 -72.60 -88.75
N PHE A 528 4.99 -73.17 -88.21
CA PHE A 528 5.05 -74.39 -87.39
C PHE A 528 5.05 -75.70 -88.21
N GLU A 529 5.85 -76.68 -87.79
CA GLU A 529 5.72 -78.08 -88.21
C GLU A 529 4.92 -78.89 -87.17
N TYR A 530 3.94 -79.67 -87.63
CA TYR A 530 2.93 -80.32 -86.79
C TYR A 530 3.36 -81.69 -86.25
N ARG A 531 2.70 -82.14 -85.18
CA ARG A 531 2.93 -83.49 -84.61
C ARG A 531 1.76 -84.46 -84.75
N ASN A 532 0.52 -83.98 -84.69
CA ASN A 532 -0.65 -84.86 -84.81
C ASN A 532 -1.89 -84.08 -85.30
N VAL A 533 -2.77 -84.75 -86.06
CA VAL A 533 -3.96 -84.14 -86.69
C VAL A 533 -5.12 -85.13 -86.66
N SER A 534 -6.34 -84.64 -86.46
CA SER A 534 -7.56 -85.47 -86.38
C SER A 534 -8.81 -84.72 -86.85
N GLN A 535 -9.88 -85.45 -87.21
CA GLN A 535 -11.16 -84.89 -87.64
C GLN A 535 -12.34 -85.66 -87.04
N SER A 536 -13.52 -85.03 -86.99
CA SER A 536 -14.73 -85.56 -86.32
C SER A 536 -15.25 -86.86 -86.91
N THR A 537 -15.28 -86.94 -88.24
CA THR A 537 -15.77 -88.05 -89.06
C THR A 537 -14.95 -88.08 -90.35
N THR A 538 -14.90 -89.20 -91.07
CA THR A 538 -14.13 -89.31 -92.32
C THR A 538 -15.03 -89.86 -93.41
N TYR A 539 -15.15 -89.16 -94.53
CA TYR A 539 -15.99 -89.58 -95.65
C TYR A 539 -15.52 -90.94 -96.23
N PRO A 540 -16.42 -91.82 -96.71
CA PRO A 540 -16.04 -93.21 -97.01
C PRO A 540 -15.05 -93.33 -98.18
N GLY A 541 -13.82 -93.73 -97.87
CA GLY A 541 -12.74 -93.92 -98.84
C GLY A 541 -11.36 -93.77 -98.19
N ARG A 542 -10.30 -94.31 -98.81
CA ARG A 542 -8.92 -94.22 -98.27
C ARG A 542 -8.20 -92.89 -98.54
N VAL A 543 -8.88 -91.89 -99.08
CA VAL A 543 -8.27 -90.69 -99.71
C VAL A 543 -8.65 -89.38 -98.99
N TYR A 544 -9.19 -89.45 -97.76
CA TYR A 544 -9.77 -88.31 -97.04
C TYR A 544 -9.34 -88.19 -95.56
N ASP A 545 -8.20 -88.78 -95.19
CA ASP A 545 -7.59 -88.71 -93.87
C ASP A 545 -7.31 -87.26 -93.42
N ALA A 546 -7.43 -86.97 -92.12
CA ALA A 546 -7.22 -85.64 -91.57
C ALA A 546 -5.82 -85.06 -91.87
N ARG A 547 -4.80 -85.91 -92.05
CA ARG A 547 -3.42 -85.50 -92.34
C ARG A 547 -3.23 -84.91 -93.73
N TYR A 548 -4.13 -85.20 -94.67
CA TYR A 548 -4.11 -84.63 -96.04
C TYR A 548 -4.48 -83.15 -96.11
N ALA A 549 -4.63 -82.47 -94.97
CA ALA A 549 -4.78 -81.02 -94.89
C ALA A 549 -3.48 -80.31 -94.45
N VAL A 550 -2.38 -81.03 -94.25
CA VAL A 550 -1.09 -80.47 -93.77
C VAL A 550 0.13 -81.17 -94.39
N ASP A 551 -0.07 -82.10 -95.33
CA ASP A 551 1.02 -82.86 -95.95
C ASP A 551 1.81 -82.05 -96.99
N LYS A 552 1.41 -80.80 -97.23
CA LYS A 552 1.97 -79.88 -98.24
C LYS A 552 1.67 -80.32 -99.68
N ASP A 553 0.77 -81.29 -99.90
CA ASP A 553 0.25 -81.68 -101.23
C ASP A 553 -1.18 -81.16 -101.42
N VAL A 554 -1.28 -80.03 -102.10
CA VAL A 554 -2.56 -79.34 -102.39
C VAL A 554 -3.53 -80.14 -103.28
N THR A 555 -3.13 -81.31 -103.80
CA THR A 555 -4.01 -82.17 -104.60
C THR A 555 -4.89 -83.08 -103.73
N THR A 556 -4.35 -83.51 -102.58
CA THR A 556 -5.02 -84.27 -101.52
C THR A 556 -5.74 -83.34 -100.54
N CYS A 557 -6.79 -83.84 -99.86
CA CYS A 557 -7.57 -83.04 -98.92
C CYS A 557 -8.22 -83.90 -97.82
N ALA A 558 -8.25 -83.39 -96.60
CA ALA A 558 -9.06 -83.93 -95.51
C ALA A 558 -10.56 -83.67 -95.78
N ARG A 559 -11.40 -84.70 -95.63
CA ARG A 559 -12.84 -84.59 -95.87
C ARG A 559 -13.66 -85.40 -94.86
N THR A 560 -14.48 -84.67 -94.12
CA THR A 560 -15.44 -85.22 -93.16
C THR A 560 -16.70 -85.72 -93.86
N GLU A 561 -17.54 -86.44 -93.11
CA GLU A 561 -18.91 -86.75 -93.54
C GLU A 561 -19.71 -85.48 -93.84
N VAL A 562 -20.82 -85.68 -94.58
CA VAL A 562 -21.74 -84.60 -94.92
C VAL A 562 -22.39 -84.02 -93.66
N ILE A 563 -22.43 -82.69 -93.56
CA ILE A 563 -23.39 -81.99 -92.70
C ILE A 563 -24.44 -81.25 -93.53
N GLY A 564 -25.58 -80.96 -92.92
CA GLY A 564 -26.64 -80.20 -93.58
C GLY A 564 -28.04 -80.61 -93.14
N THR A 565 -29.05 -80.00 -93.77
CA THR A 565 -30.47 -80.27 -93.48
C THR A 565 -30.91 -81.69 -93.82
N THR A 566 -30.10 -82.43 -94.59
CA THR A 566 -30.32 -83.82 -95.02
C THR A 566 -29.37 -84.84 -94.37
N SER A 567 -28.53 -84.44 -93.41
CA SER A 567 -27.60 -85.34 -92.71
C SER A 567 -28.04 -85.63 -91.27
N ALA A 568 -27.51 -86.71 -90.70
CA ALA A 568 -27.58 -86.97 -89.26
C ALA A 568 -26.60 -86.06 -88.47
N ASP A 569 -25.44 -85.74 -89.07
CA ASP A 569 -24.44 -84.86 -88.48
C ASP A 569 -24.75 -83.39 -88.75
N LYS A 570 -24.65 -82.58 -87.69
CA LYS A 570 -24.99 -81.15 -87.70
C LYS A 570 -23.76 -80.24 -87.66
N SER A 571 -22.62 -80.76 -87.21
CA SER A 571 -21.34 -80.05 -87.23
C SER A 571 -20.19 -81.02 -87.44
N VAL A 572 -19.10 -80.47 -87.98
CA VAL A 572 -17.84 -81.18 -88.23
C VAL A 572 -16.66 -80.33 -87.76
N TRP A 573 -15.59 -81.00 -87.35
CA TRP A 573 -14.35 -80.35 -86.95
C TRP A 573 -13.13 -81.07 -87.52
N TRP A 574 -12.06 -80.29 -87.67
CA TRP A 574 -10.70 -80.74 -87.95
C TRP A 574 -9.77 -80.01 -86.99
N ARG A 575 -8.78 -80.70 -86.42
CA ARG A 575 -7.88 -80.13 -85.41
C ARG A 575 -6.44 -80.60 -85.54
N MET A 576 -5.53 -79.68 -85.22
CA MET A 576 -4.08 -79.81 -85.30
C MET A 576 -3.47 -79.62 -83.90
N ASP A 577 -2.65 -80.56 -83.46
CA ASP A 577 -1.84 -80.45 -82.24
C ASP A 577 -0.46 -79.85 -82.59
N LEU A 578 -0.20 -78.66 -82.05
CA LEU A 578 1.09 -77.95 -82.18
C LEU A 578 2.17 -78.56 -81.27
N GLY A 579 1.83 -79.53 -80.42
CA GLY A 579 2.71 -80.27 -79.51
C GLY A 579 3.12 -79.50 -78.25
N VAL A 580 3.21 -78.18 -78.32
CA VAL A 580 3.55 -77.26 -77.22
C VAL A 580 2.55 -76.10 -77.15
N MET A 581 2.53 -75.41 -76.01
CA MET A 581 1.80 -74.14 -75.89
C MET A 581 2.44 -73.09 -76.79
N SER A 582 1.63 -72.52 -77.67
CA SER A 582 2.06 -71.67 -78.77
C SER A 582 1.16 -70.45 -78.89
N ILE A 583 1.75 -69.34 -79.35
CA ILE A 583 1.02 -68.16 -79.79
C ILE A 583 0.74 -68.34 -81.28
N VAL A 584 -0.53 -68.55 -81.61
CA VAL A 584 -1.02 -68.51 -83.00
C VAL A 584 -1.25 -67.04 -83.36
N GLN A 585 -0.83 -66.66 -84.57
CA GLN A 585 -0.99 -65.29 -85.10
C GLN A 585 -1.78 -65.27 -86.41
N ARG A 586 -1.61 -66.29 -87.26
CA ARG A 586 -2.26 -66.38 -88.57
C ARG A 586 -2.55 -67.84 -88.91
N VAL A 587 -3.70 -68.08 -89.54
CA VAL A 587 -4.03 -69.37 -90.15
C VAL A 587 -4.39 -69.13 -91.62
N ASN A 588 -3.76 -69.91 -92.50
CA ASN A 588 -4.10 -69.97 -93.91
C ASN A 588 -4.78 -71.32 -94.16
N ILE A 589 -5.82 -71.34 -94.99
CA ILE A 589 -6.58 -72.53 -95.37
C ILE A 589 -6.81 -72.51 -96.87
N LEU A 590 -6.30 -73.51 -97.57
CA LEU A 590 -6.66 -73.83 -98.94
C LEU A 590 -7.76 -74.90 -98.92
N PHE A 591 -8.93 -74.53 -99.43
CA PHE A 591 -10.05 -75.43 -99.60
C PHE A 591 -10.06 -76.05 -101.01
N LYS A 592 -10.75 -77.18 -101.19
CA LYS A 592 -10.85 -77.83 -102.50
C LYS A 592 -11.56 -76.94 -103.53
N ASN A 593 -10.86 -76.67 -104.64
CA ASN A 593 -11.49 -76.15 -105.84
C ASN A 593 -12.03 -77.29 -106.73
N TYR A 594 -13.13 -77.01 -107.43
CA TYR A 594 -13.59 -77.79 -108.57
C TYR A 594 -13.96 -76.78 -109.67
N ASP A 595 -13.25 -76.86 -110.80
CA ASP A 595 -13.34 -75.86 -111.87
C ASP A 595 -14.77 -75.68 -112.38
N GLY A 596 -15.21 -74.42 -112.47
CA GLY A 596 -16.56 -74.04 -112.93
C GLY A 596 -17.67 -74.17 -111.87
N TYR A 597 -17.36 -74.57 -110.64
CA TYR A 597 -18.33 -74.64 -109.54
C TYR A 597 -18.04 -73.68 -108.38
N GLU A 598 -16.95 -72.90 -108.44
CA GLU A 598 -16.24 -72.21 -107.34
C GLU A 598 -17.17 -71.62 -106.27
N MET A 599 -18.22 -70.91 -106.68
CA MET A 599 -19.19 -70.26 -105.78
C MET A 599 -19.92 -71.25 -104.86
N ARG A 600 -20.24 -72.45 -105.35
CA ARG A 600 -20.83 -73.55 -104.57
C ARG A 600 -19.87 -74.04 -103.49
N GLN A 601 -18.59 -74.22 -103.82
CA GLN A 601 -17.58 -74.62 -102.84
C GLN A 601 -17.42 -73.55 -101.76
N ARG A 602 -17.30 -72.27 -102.15
CA ARG A 602 -17.29 -71.14 -101.19
C ARG A 602 -18.54 -71.15 -100.30
N GLY A 603 -19.71 -71.51 -100.85
CA GLY A 603 -20.96 -71.74 -100.11
C GLY A 603 -20.94 -72.89 -99.09
N ARG A 604 -20.21 -73.97 -99.35
CA ARG A 604 -19.97 -75.06 -98.37
C ARG A 604 -19.11 -74.61 -97.22
N PHE A 605 -18.04 -73.86 -97.51
CA PHE A 605 -17.08 -73.44 -96.50
C PHE A 605 -17.57 -72.25 -95.67
N ALA A 606 -18.51 -71.46 -96.18
CA ALA A 606 -19.12 -70.35 -95.46
C ALA A 606 -19.66 -70.74 -94.07
N GLY A 607 -19.59 -69.82 -93.11
CA GLY A 607 -20.06 -70.03 -91.73
C GLY A 607 -19.08 -70.75 -90.80
N PHE A 608 -17.92 -71.18 -91.29
CA PHE A 608 -16.91 -71.83 -90.45
C PHE A 608 -16.31 -70.90 -89.37
N SER A 609 -15.72 -71.51 -88.35
CA SER A 609 -14.99 -70.85 -87.27
C SER A 609 -13.61 -71.49 -87.09
N ILE A 610 -12.64 -70.70 -86.62
CA ILE A 610 -11.35 -71.19 -86.15
C ILE A 610 -11.22 -70.86 -84.66
N TYR A 611 -10.81 -71.87 -83.89
CA TYR A 611 -10.56 -71.77 -82.46
C TYR A 611 -9.11 -72.13 -82.15
N VAL A 612 -8.55 -71.50 -81.12
CA VAL A 612 -7.29 -71.87 -80.48
C VAL A 612 -7.60 -72.35 -79.07
N SER A 613 -7.13 -73.53 -78.71
CA SER A 613 -7.47 -74.19 -77.43
C SER A 613 -6.26 -74.75 -76.71
N ASN A 614 -6.32 -74.79 -75.38
CA ASN A 614 -5.33 -75.44 -74.53
C ASN A 614 -5.53 -76.97 -74.49
N ASN A 615 -6.75 -77.42 -74.76
CA ASN A 615 -7.15 -78.82 -74.80
C ASN A 615 -7.72 -79.17 -76.18
N ASP A 616 -8.14 -80.42 -76.37
CA ASP A 616 -8.61 -80.91 -77.67
C ASP A 616 -10.09 -80.55 -77.95
N SER A 617 -10.74 -79.76 -77.08
CA SER A 617 -12.14 -79.36 -77.13
C SER A 617 -12.32 -77.89 -77.51
N ILE A 618 -13.47 -77.56 -78.10
CA ILE A 618 -13.88 -76.17 -78.37
C ILE A 618 -14.51 -75.48 -77.14
N LYS A 619 -14.89 -76.21 -76.09
CA LYS A 619 -15.67 -75.66 -74.95
C LYS A 619 -14.90 -74.60 -74.15
N ASP A 620 -13.60 -74.81 -73.95
CA ASP A 620 -12.71 -73.93 -73.19
C ASP A 620 -11.72 -73.19 -74.12
N SER A 621 -12.11 -72.96 -75.37
CA SER A 621 -11.26 -72.43 -76.44
C SER A 621 -11.55 -70.98 -76.79
N THR A 622 -10.56 -70.27 -77.30
CA THR A 622 -10.72 -68.92 -77.84
C THR A 622 -11.05 -68.98 -79.32
N ARG A 623 -12.25 -68.52 -79.71
CA ARG A 623 -12.60 -68.37 -81.13
C ARG A 623 -11.87 -67.16 -81.73
N CYS A 624 -10.80 -67.40 -82.47
CA CYS A 624 -10.01 -66.36 -83.12
C CYS A 624 -10.65 -65.87 -84.43
N TYR A 625 -11.48 -66.70 -85.09
CA TYR A 625 -12.16 -66.35 -86.33
C TYR A 625 -13.57 -66.95 -86.40
N LEU A 626 -14.49 -66.20 -86.99
CA LEU A 626 -15.83 -66.62 -87.41
C LEU A 626 -16.07 -66.03 -88.80
N SER A 627 -16.51 -66.87 -89.75
CA SER A 627 -16.95 -66.43 -91.08
C SER A 627 -18.14 -65.49 -90.96
N GLY A 628 -18.05 -64.36 -91.67
CA GLY A 628 -19.17 -63.42 -91.82
C GLY A 628 -20.25 -63.95 -92.76
N THR A 629 -21.15 -63.05 -93.18
CA THR A 629 -22.23 -63.32 -94.15
C THR A 629 -21.74 -63.50 -95.58
N ASP A 630 -20.51 -63.08 -95.88
CA ASP A 630 -19.91 -63.21 -97.21
C ASP A 630 -19.28 -64.60 -97.40
N LEU A 631 -19.31 -65.09 -98.64
CA LEU A 631 -18.72 -66.39 -98.96
C LEU A 631 -17.18 -66.29 -98.89
N PRO A 632 -16.49 -67.12 -98.09
CA PRO A 632 -15.03 -67.07 -97.98
C PRO A 632 -14.35 -67.42 -99.32
N PRO A 633 -13.16 -66.89 -99.61
CA PRO A 633 -12.36 -67.34 -100.75
C PRO A 633 -11.85 -68.78 -100.55
N LEU A 634 -11.61 -69.50 -101.64
CA LEU A 634 -11.08 -70.88 -101.60
C LEU A 634 -9.63 -70.95 -101.13
N ASN A 635 -8.84 -69.91 -101.36
CA ASN A 635 -7.58 -69.68 -100.66
C ASN A 635 -7.83 -68.59 -99.61
N PHE A 636 -7.92 -69.00 -98.35
CA PHE A 636 -8.29 -68.18 -97.22
C PHE A 636 -7.08 -67.90 -96.32
N THR A 637 -6.99 -66.69 -95.78
CA THR A 637 -5.95 -66.30 -94.83
C THR A 637 -6.55 -65.31 -93.84
N THR A 638 -6.35 -65.57 -92.54
CA THR A 638 -6.81 -64.66 -91.49
C THR A 638 -5.80 -64.51 -90.37
N GLN A 639 -5.81 -63.33 -89.74
CA GLN A 639 -5.16 -63.12 -88.46
C GLN A 639 -5.99 -63.83 -87.38
N CYS A 640 -5.38 -64.80 -86.72
CA CYS A 640 -5.98 -65.64 -85.70
C CYS A 640 -5.09 -65.55 -84.47
N PHE A 641 -5.26 -64.48 -83.69
CA PHE A 641 -4.49 -64.29 -82.46
C PHE A 641 -5.09 -65.13 -81.33
N GLY A 642 -4.31 -66.06 -80.79
CA GLY A 642 -4.73 -66.92 -79.69
C GLY A 642 -3.55 -67.66 -79.09
N ILE A 643 -3.65 -68.00 -77.80
CA ILE A 643 -2.65 -68.79 -77.09
C ILE A 643 -3.25 -70.17 -76.84
N GLY A 644 -2.55 -71.22 -77.24
CA GLY A 644 -3.00 -72.60 -77.04
C GLY A 644 -2.08 -73.63 -77.67
N ARG A 645 -2.46 -74.89 -77.51
CA ARG A 645 -1.77 -76.05 -78.07
C ARG A 645 -2.46 -76.60 -79.32
N PHE A 646 -3.76 -76.38 -79.46
CA PHE A 646 -4.55 -76.90 -80.56
C PHE A 646 -5.15 -75.76 -81.41
N VAL A 647 -5.14 -75.94 -82.73
CA VAL A 647 -5.94 -75.13 -83.66
C VAL A 647 -7.06 -76.01 -84.19
N ILE A 648 -8.30 -75.51 -84.12
CA ILE A 648 -9.52 -76.27 -84.43
C ILE A 648 -10.35 -75.50 -85.46
N TYR A 649 -10.50 -76.07 -86.65
CA TYR A 649 -11.51 -75.69 -87.63
C TYR A 649 -12.85 -76.34 -87.23
N HIS A 650 -13.94 -75.58 -87.26
CA HIS A 650 -15.30 -76.07 -86.99
C HIS A 650 -16.29 -75.46 -87.97
N ASN A 651 -17.22 -76.26 -88.51
CA ASN A 651 -18.32 -75.77 -89.36
C ASN A 651 -19.62 -76.49 -88.99
N GLU A 652 -20.75 -75.79 -89.05
CA GLU A 652 -22.05 -76.32 -88.64
C GLU A 652 -23.21 -75.92 -89.58
N ARG A 653 -24.24 -76.76 -89.62
CA ARG A 653 -25.48 -76.59 -90.39
C ARG A 653 -26.66 -77.13 -89.58
N LEU A 654 -27.54 -76.23 -89.15
CA LEU A 654 -28.67 -76.53 -88.26
C LEU A 654 -30.00 -76.38 -89.01
N HIS A 655 -30.90 -77.37 -88.89
CA HIS A 655 -32.17 -77.41 -89.65
C HIS A 655 -33.11 -76.21 -89.44
N TYR A 656 -32.98 -75.49 -88.33
CA TYR A 656 -33.86 -74.39 -87.93
C TYR A 656 -33.21 -73.00 -88.04
N VAL A 657 -32.06 -72.90 -88.73
CA VAL A 657 -31.35 -71.64 -88.94
C VAL A 657 -31.46 -71.22 -90.40
N THR A 658 -31.92 -69.98 -90.64
CA THR A 658 -31.90 -69.36 -91.97
C THR A 658 -30.49 -68.86 -92.26
N TYR A 659 -29.80 -69.50 -93.22
CA TYR A 659 -28.45 -69.12 -93.62
C TYR A 659 -28.47 -67.99 -94.69
N PRO A 660 -27.40 -67.18 -94.79
CA PRO A 660 -27.28 -66.15 -95.82
C PRO A 660 -27.31 -66.71 -97.25
N ALA A 661 -27.70 -65.87 -98.21
CA ALA A 661 -27.77 -66.26 -99.61
C ALA A 661 -26.40 -66.76 -100.14
N GLY A 662 -26.42 -67.92 -100.81
CA GLY A 662 -25.20 -68.58 -101.32
C GLY A 662 -24.53 -69.54 -100.33
N PHE A 663 -24.99 -69.65 -99.08
CA PHE A 663 -24.54 -70.72 -98.19
C PHE A 663 -25.17 -72.05 -98.63
N GLU A 664 -24.35 -73.08 -98.82
CA GLU A 664 -24.84 -74.43 -99.05
C GLU A 664 -25.34 -75.01 -97.72
N THR A 665 -26.56 -75.55 -97.73
CA THR A 665 -27.21 -76.13 -96.53
C THR A 665 -27.40 -77.64 -96.63
N THR A 666 -27.04 -78.24 -97.78
CA THR A 666 -27.02 -79.69 -98.02
C THR A 666 -25.67 -80.10 -98.62
N ASN A 667 -25.27 -81.35 -98.42
CA ASN A 667 -24.03 -81.89 -99.02
C ASN A 667 -22.78 -81.03 -98.71
N VAL A 668 -22.67 -80.54 -97.47
CA VAL A 668 -21.55 -79.69 -97.00
C VAL A 668 -20.46 -80.58 -96.40
N HIS A 669 -19.22 -80.34 -96.81
CA HIS A 669 -18.02 -81.03 -96.33
C HIS A 669 -16.94 -80.01 -95.92
N THR A 670 -15.93 -80.46 -95.19
CA THR A 670 -14.74 -79.67 -94.84
C THR A 670 -13.80 -79.41 -96.02
N GLU A 671 -13.43 -80.45 -96.77
CA GLU A 671 -12.58 -80.41 -97.98
C GLU A 671 -11.36 -79.47 -97.85
N LEU A 672 -10.59 -79.64 -96.77
CA LEU A 672 -9.38 -78.86 -96.45
C LEU A 672 -8.17 -79.50 -97.13
N CYS A 673 -7.49 -78.80 -98.03
CA CYS A 673 -6.38 -79.35 -98.83
C CYS A 673 -5.00 -78.90 -98.36
N GLU A 674 -4.88 -77.72 -97.73
CA GLU A 674 -3.66 -77.32 -97.02
C GLU A 674 -4.00 -76.30 -95.93
N VAL A 675 -3.44 -76.46 -94.73
CA VAL A 675 -3.70 -75.62 -93.55
C VAL A 675 -2.38 -75.27 -92.89
N SER A 676 -1.89 -74.06 -93.12
CA SER A 676 -0.65 -73.58 -92.51
C SER A 676 -0.94 -72.65 -91.33
N VAL A 677 -0.38 -72.98 -90.16
CA VAL A 677 -0.47 -72.16 -88.94
C VAL A 677 0.86 -71.44 -88.72
N HIS A 678 0.80 -70.13 -88.50
CA HIS A 678 1.97 -69.26 -88.28
C HIS A 678 1.91 -68.61 -86.91
N GLY A 679 3.08 -68.47 -86.29
CA GLY A 679 3.23 -68.00 -84.93
C GLY A 679 4.52 -68.53 -84.30
N CYS A 680 4.54 -68.67 -82.98
CA CYS A 680 5.75 -68.90 -82.21
C CYS A 680 5.48 -69.62 -80.87
N VAL A 681 6.49 -70.29 -80.32
CA VAL A 681 6.38 -71.05 -79.05
C VAL A 681 6.31 -70.08 -77.86
N HIS A 682 5.34 -70.27 -76.96
CA HIS A 682 5.01 -69.38 -75.83
C HIS A 682 6.08 -69.35 -74.69
N SER A 683 7.34 -69.65 -74.97
CA SER A 683 8.38 -69.74 -73.94
C SER A 683 9.82 -69.49 -74.38
N VAL A 684 10.10 -69.35 -75.69
CA VAL A 684 11.50 -69.30 -76.18
C VAL A 684 11.75 -68.16 -77.16
N ASP A 685 10.86 -67.90 -78.13
CA ASP A 685 11.13 -66.96 -79.23
C ASP A 685 9.94 -66.03 -79.56
N CYS A 686 9.25 -65.47 -78.55
CA CYS A 686 8.13 -64.54 -78.81
C CYS A 686 7.67 -63.67 -77.62
N ASP A 687 8.39 -62.59 -77.34
CA ASP A 687 7.88 -61.51 -76.48
C ASP A 687 6.92 -60.59 -77.27
N VAL A 688 5.69 -61.06 -77.49
CA VAL A 688 4.62 -60.30 -78.15
C VAL A 688 4.10 -59.15 -77.28
N CYS A 689 4.31 -59.23 -75.96
CA CYS A 689 3.85 -58.24 -74.99
C CYS A 689 5.02 -57.51 -74.32
N PRO A 690 4.93 -56.18 -74.12
CA PRO A 690 5.92 -55.42 -73.36
C PRO A 690 6.25 -56.07 -71.99
N ALA A 691 7.53 -56.12 -71.63
CA ALA A 691 8.03 -56.81 -70.44
C ALA A 691 7.39 -56.37 -69.10
N ASN A 692 6.74 -55.19 -69.07
CA ASN A 692 6.05 -54.64 -67.90
C ASN A 692 4.53 -54.83 -67.92
N CYS A 693 3.96 -55.51 -68.91
CA CYS A 693 2.59 -56.00 -68.82
C CYS A 693 2.47 -56.99 -67.66
N GLN A 694 1.42 -56.87 -66.85
CA GLN A 694 1.15 -57.80 -65.75
C GLN A 694 0.85 -59.19 -66.32
N ASN A 695 1.52 -60.22 -65.79
CA ASN A 695 1.41 -61.61 -66.23
C ASN A 695 1.65 -61.82 -67.76
N ASN A 696 2.42 -60.94 -68.41
CA ASN A 696 2.59 -60.89 -69.87
C ASN A 696 1.26 -60.79 -70.66
N MET A 697 0.21 -60.21 -70.06
CA MET A 697 -1.10 -60.04 -70.71
C MET A 697 -1.18 -58.72 -71.48
N CYS A 698 -1.20 -58.81 -72.81
CA CYS A 698 -1.49 -57.69 -73.71
C CYS A 698 -2.51 -58.09 -74.79
N ASP A 699 -3.10 -57.08 -75.43
CA ASP A 699 -3.76 -57.21 -76.71
C ASP A 699 -2.73 -57.69 -77.76
N LEU A 700 -2.81 -58.97 -78.14
CA LEU A 700 -1.89 -59.60 -79.10
C LEU A 700 -1.93 -58.98 -80.50
N LYS A 701 -2.93 -58.17 -80.83
CA LYS A 701 -3.03 -57.45 -82.11
C LYS A 701 -2.26 -56.13 -82.09
N ASN A 702 -2.24 -55.45 -80.94
CA ASN A 702 -1.78 -54.06 -80.82
C ASN A 702 -0.64 -53.85 -79.81
N GLY A 703 -0.24 -54.88 -79.04
CA GLY A 703 0.79 -54.83 -77.99
C GLY A 703 0.36 -54.13 -76.69
N ILE A 704 -0.89 -53.65 -76.59
CA ILE A 704 -1.38 -52.85 -75.45
C ILE A 704 -1.57 -53.76 -74.23
N CYS A 705 -0.84 -53.50 -73.15
CA CYS A 705 -0.96 -54.25 -71.89
C CYS A 705 -2.38 -54.09 -71.30
N LEU A 706 -2.98 -55.21 -70.89
CA LEU A 706 -4.28 -55.21 -70.20
C LEU A 706 -4.18 -54.62 -68.79
N SER A 707 -3.03 -54.76 -68.14
CA SER A 707 -2.64 -54.06 -66.91
C SER A 707 -1.12 -54.04 -66.78
N CYS A 708 -0.59 -53.17 -65.90
CA CYS A 708 0.85 -53.00 -65.69
C CYS A 708 1.33 -53.67 -64.41
N LYS A 709 2.56 -54.22 -64.45
CA LYS A 709 3.29 -54.57 -63.23
C LYS A 709 3.40 -53.34 -62.32
N SER A 710 3.36 -53.56 -61.01
CA SER A 710 3.43 -52.47 -60.02
C SER A 710 4.64 -51.57 -60.27
N GLY A 711 4.44 -50.26 -60.24
CA GLY A 711 5.45 -49.27 -60.60
C GLY A 711 5.43 -48.80 -62.05
N PHE A 712 4.54 -49.30 -62.91
CA PHE A 712 4.44 -48.89 -64.33
C PHE A 712 3.02 -48.45 -64.75
N MET A 713 2.93 -47.61 -65.79
CA MET A 713 1.67 -47.09 -66.35
C MET A 713 1.73 -46.85 -67.87
N GLY A 714 0.58 -46.52 -68.45
CA GLY A 714 0.40 -46.25 -69.88
C GLY A 714 0.07 -47.52 -70.69
N PRO A 715 -0.40 -47.39 -71.95
CA PRO A 715 -0.93 -48.51 -72.73
C PRO A 715 0.09 -49.64 -72.97
N PHE A 716 1.39 -49.35 -72.93
CA PHE A 716 2.47 -50.35 -73.09
C PHE A 716 3.26 -50.59 -71.80
N CYS A 717 2.81 -50.04 -70.67
CA CYS A 717 3.48 -50.13 -69.36
C CYS A 717 4.97 -49.70 -69.36
N THR A 718 5.34 -48.80 -70.25
CA THR A 718 6.72 -48.28 -70.40
C THR A 718 7.02 -47.10 -69.48
N ARG A 719 6.01 -46.41 -68.93
CA ARG A 719 6.21 -45.25 -68.04
C ARG A 719 6.32 -45.70 -66.59
N SER A 720 7.44 -45.42 -65.93
CA SER A 720 7.59 -45.69 -64.49
C SER A 720 6.87 -44.65 -63.63
N LEU A 721 6.21 -45.12 -62.56
CA LEU A 721 5.62 -44.30 -61.50
C LEU A 721 6.69 -43.56 -60.68
N TYR A 722 7.90 -44.13 -60.57
CA TYR A 722 9.01 -43.51 -59.82
C TYR A 722 9.58 -42.25 -60.50
N THR A 723 9.19 -41.97 -61.75
CA THR A 723 9.52 -40.72 -62.48
C THR A 723 8.47 -39.61 -62.38
N ILE A 724 7.52 -39.71 -61.44
CA ILE A 724 6.48 -38.67 -61.19
C ILE A 724 6.57 -38.13 -59.74
N ALA A 725 7.53 -38.58 -58.94
CA ALA A 725 7.76 -38.10 -57.57
C ALA A 725 9.08 -37.32 -57.44
N LEU A 726 9.20 -36.16 -58.09
CA LEU A 726 10.20 -35.08 -57.84
C LEU A 726 9.81 -33.74 -58.51
#